data_AF-A0A7X6DCV8-F1
#
_entry.id   AF-A0A7X6DCV8-F1
#
_cell.length_a   1.000
_cell.length_b   1.000
_cell.length_c   1.000
_cell.angle_alpha   90.00
_cell.angle_beta   90.00
_cell.angle_gamma   90.00
#
_symmetry.space_group_name_H-M   'P 1'
#
loop_
_entity.id
_entity.type
_entity.pdbx_description
1 polymer ?
#
loop_
_entity_poly.entity_id
_entity_poly.type
_entity_poly.pdbx_seq_one_letter_code
_entity_poly.pdbx_strand_id
1 'polypeptide(L)'
;MKRRNFLLSGSASIATAGLTACGGGGGADGQLDASLTETGALRSTGPVATDPSAGGAVTAAATGDTAVRAPSRAAKQDSTATPTSSVRYPFGARLTGYSAGILPSQSAWTMDDLLRRQYDAWKAARVVPVGWIAPGGYAVQSSQWNTLTVSEAMGYGMLLTVLFAGHDPNARSIFDGLLAVVRARPAWAVTPHNPGGKYLMDWKLASNGSSMGQGWNALDGDLDIALALLMADKQWGSSSGWNYLQEGKNTIEAIKSWNVKADGTMEGLANRSHNRTSDYMTGHFRAFKAATGDGLWDKAVDRAYWLTNHLQNSFSAGVGLMPDFVMNADSGWPTPSTGYIGDGNDKEGFFWWNACRNPWRFASDYVLSGDWRLQQVTGRMIDFFQRTSGGDPMRIGTGYALDGRLLTGGNSGAYHGPICAGACTDARFQGFLDAMWNWNATHLTTGYYDSEIQLLSMVVASGNWWTPAGSFGSGGGTVTDGQQQTAPQQPAPAPAGGNVLANGDFASGMANWENWGNAWVAAGALNVGAGAGGAAQHVGGKLAAGTKYQLTGTANVTGAGDGVYVGVKLMDQWGGVLVDQLQKVDSQSPTGVSISFTAPQGATSGYVFVWKNAGGAVGVVDNLSLAPAGSGGTTGQPAPTAPATGGSELLVNGNFASGMGNWENWGNSWVSGGVMNVGTGAGGVAQNIAGKITAGRKYQVGITGHLTAPSEGVFVGVKLMNSWGGVVLDQMHLLNSLTPASGSVGFTAPQGATSGFVFVWKNANGALALVQKLSLVAVG
;
A
#
# COMPACT_ATOMS: atom_id res chain seq x y z
N MET A 1 26.34 11.83 81.59
CA MET A 1 27.30 10.70 81.57
C MET A 1 27.43 10.17 80.15
N LYS A 2 28.57 9.50 79.83
CA LYS A 2 28.94 8.63 78.67
C LYS A 2 27.87 8.30 77.58
N ARG A 3 28.18 8.02 76.29
CA ARG A 3 29.27 8.38 75.32
C ARG A 3 28.98 7.61 73.98
N ARG A 4 29.21 8.25 72.82
CA ARG A 4 29.58 7.68 71.48
C ARG A 4 28.57 6.86 70.62
N ASN A 5 28.26 7.42 69.42
CA ASN A 5 28.60 7.01 68.03
C ASN A 5 28.47 5.50 67.61
N PHE A 6 28.10 5.10 66.38
CA PHE A 6 28.07 5.79 65.06
C PHE A 6 27.22 5.00 64.01
N LEU A 7 26.64 5.68 62.99
CA LEU A 7 26.26 5.26 61.60
C LEU A 7 25.59 3.88 61.32
N LEU A 8 24.62 3.69 60.40
CA LEU A 8 24.14 4.48 59.23
C LEU A 8 22.59 4.44 59.10
N SER A 9 22.00 5.55 58.62
CA SER A 9 20.70 5.59 57.93
C SER A 9 20.86 5.12 56.46
N GLY A 10 19.86 4.67 55.71
CA GLY A 10 18.41 4.70 55.89
C GLY A 10 17.72 5.42 54.71
N SER A 11 16.78 4.76 54.03
CA SER A 11 15.75 5.30 53.11
C SER A 11 14.89 4.12 52.65
N ALA A 12 13.64 3.97 53.08
CA ALA A 12 12.45 4.76 52.73
C ALA A 12 11.66 4.08 51.60
N SER A 13 10.68 3.25 51.99
CA SER A 13 9.78 2.55 51.10
C SER A 13 8.82 3.55 50.41
N ILE A 14 8.86 3.62 49.09
CA ILE A 14 7.83 4.30 48.29
C ILE A 14 6.96 3.23 47.64
N ALA A 15 5.69 3.20 48.00
CA ALA A 15 4.68 2.37 47.34
C ALA A 15 4.24 3.07 46.05
N THR A 16 4.93 2.80 44.95
CA THR A 16 4.53 3.28 43.63
C THR A 16 3.40 2.39 43.09
N ALA A 17 2.17 2.89 43.10
CA ALA A 17 1.06 2.26 42.39
C ALA A 17 1.30 2.41 40.87
N GLY A 18 1.87 1.37 40.26
CA GLY A 18 2.16 1.34 38.83
C GLY A 18 0.89 1.17 37.99
N LEU A 19 0.29 2.29 37.59
CA LEU A 19 -0.69 2.32 36.51
C LEU A 19 -0.02 1.83 35.23
N THR A 20 -0.33 0.59 34.82
CA THR A 20 0.24 -0.04 33.63
C THR A 20 -0.54 0.45 32.41
N ALA A 21 0.15 1.08 31.45
CA ALA A 21 -0.48 1.58 30.23
C ALA A 21 -1.00 0.43 29.35
N CYS A 22 -2.01 0.74 28.52
CA CYS A 22 -2.63 -0.17 27.55
C CYS A 22 -1.72 -0.39 26.33
N GLY A 23 -0.49 -0.86 26.55
CA GLY A 23 0.52 -1.11 25.52
C GLY A 23 0.43 -2.53 24.97
N GLY A 24 -0.12 -2.67 23.76
CA GLY A 24 -0.18 -3.94 23.03
C GLY A 24 1.12 -4.36 22.33
N GLY A 25 2.28 -3.83 22.72
CA GLY A 25 3.57 -4.18 22.13
C GLY A 25 4.13 -5.53 22.59
N GLY A 26 3.90 -6.58 21.80
CA GLY A 26 4.50 -7.90 22.02
C GLY A 26 6.00 -8.02 21.66
N GLY A 27 6.63 -6.97 21.11
CA GLY A 27 7.89 -7.05 20.38
C GLY A 27 9.21 -6.87 21.15
N ALA A 28 9.18 -6.50 22.43
CA ALA A 28 10.40 -6.30 23.23
C ALA A 28 10.70 -7.50 24.13
N ASP A 29 11.48 -8.46 23.61
CA ASP A 29 12.51 -9.27 24.34
C ASP A 29 13.16 -10.36 23.44
N GLY A 30 13.26 -10.11 22.13
CA GLY A 30 13.99 -10.96 21.19
C GLY A 30 15.49 -10.67 21.16
N GLN A 31 16.24 -11.00 22.22
CA GLN A 31 17.72 -10.96 22.18
C GLN A 31 18.37 -12.22 22.76
N LEU A 32 19.35 -12.72 21.99
CA LEU A 32 20.28 -13.84 22.25
C LEU A 32 19.81 -15.24 21.81
N ASP A 33 19.89 -15.50 20.50
CA ASP A 33 20.64 -16.67 20.04
C ASP A 33 21.58 -16.26 18.90
N ALA A 34 22.82 -16.74 18.95
CA ALA A 34 23.89 -16.35 18.04
C ALA A 34 24.44 -17.59 17.33
N SER A 35 24.13 -17.67 16.02
CA SER A 35 24.80 -18.45 14.97
C SER A 35 25.93 -19.40 15.38
N LEU A 36 25.76 -20.70 15.12
CA LEU A 36 26.86 -21.57 14.68
C LEU A 36 26.42 -22.53 13.58
N THR A 37 27.16 -22.52 12.47
CA THR A 37 27.10 -23.49 11.38
C THR A 37 28.19 -24.56 11.52
N GLU A 38 28.02 -25.65 10.78
CA GLU A 38 29.01 -26.68 10.41
C GLU A 38 29.29 -27.87 11.36
N THR A 39 28.82 -29.04 10.88
CA THR A 39 29.50 -30.35 10.79
C THR A 39 30.65 -30.73 11.73
N GLY A 40 30.53 -31.93 12.35
CA GLY A 40 31.70 -32.71 12.78
C GLY A 40 31.36 -33.80 13.81
N ALA A 41 31.64 -35.06 13.49
CA ALA A 41 31.53 -36.17 14.45
C ALA A 41 32.84 -36.37 15.22
N LEU A 42 32.80 -36.77 16.51
CA LEU A 42 33.58 -37.90 17.11
C LEU A 42 33.53 -37.97 18.67
N ARG A 43 33.03 -39.12 19.16
CA ARG A 43 33.49 -39.95 20.31
C ARG A 43 34.09 -39.36 21.61
N SER A 44 33.45 -39.76 22.73
CA SER A 44 34.04 -40.13 24.06
C SER A 44 34.71 -39.02 24.90
N THR A 45 34.78 -39.03 26.24
CA THR A 45 34.72 -40.10 27.28
C THR A 45 33.97 -39.65 28.56
N GLY A 46 33.61 -40.59 29.46
CA GLY A 46 33.21 -40.29 30.86
C GLY A 46 34.41 -39.97 31.78
N PRO A 47 34.35 -40.16 33.14
CA PRO A 47 33.35 -40.93 33.91
C PRO A 47 32.91 -40.37 35.31
N VAL A 48 31.87 -40.99 35.92
CA VAL A 48 31.71 -41.39 37.37
C VAL A 48 31.89 -40.31 38.48
N ALA A 49 31.06 -40.17 39.54
CA ALA A 49 30.01 -40.98 40.19
C ALA A 49 28.81 -40.07 40.63
N THR A 50 27.85 -40.38 41.53
CA THR A 50 27.59 -41.49 42.48
C THR A 50 26.07 -41.64 42.74
N ASP A 51 25.66 -42.70 43.45
CA ASP A 51 24.31 -42.98 44.01
C ASP A 51 24.41 -43.00 45.57
N PRO A 52 23.33 -43.07 46.40
CA PRO A 52 22.58 -44.32 46.60
C PRO A 52 21.04 -44.21 46.91
N SER A 53 20.25 -44.92 46.10
CA SER A 53 19.26 -45.96 46.49
C SER A 53 17.94 -45.63 47.25
N ALA A 54 16.82 -46.15 46.70
CA ALA A 54 15.87 -47.13 47.29
C ALA A 54 14.45 -47.01 46.65
N GLY A 55 13.68 -48.05 46.29
CA GLY A 55 13.91 -49.51 46.20
C GLY A 55 12.59 -50.31 46.05
N GLY A 56 12.55 -51.34 45.18
CA GLY A 56 11.43 -52.32 45.02
C GLY A 56 10.26 -51.88 44.09
N ALA A 57 9.90 -52.47 42.93
CA ALA A 57 10.08 -53.77 42.25
C ALA A 57 9.04 -54.88 42.55
N VAL A 58 8.16 -55.21 41.56
CA VAL A 58 7.66 -56.58 41.30
C VAL A 58 7.24 -56.81 39.82
N THR A 59 7.92 -57.78 39.19
CA THR A 59 7.51 -58.76 38.13
C THR A 59 6.52 -58.47 36.98
N ALA A 60 6.87 -59.03 35.81
CA ALA A 60 6.05 -59.15 34.59
C ALA A 60 5.37 -60.53 34.43
N ALA A 61 4.43 -60.63 33.49
CA ALA A 61 4.03 -61.88 32.82
C ALA A 61 3.57 -61.59 31.38
N ALA A 62 3.81 -62.53 30.46
CA ALA A 62 3.47 -62.43 29.03
C ALA A 62 2.48 -63.52 28.62
N THR A 63 1.74 -63.32 27.52
CA THR A 63 1.36 -64.31 26.47
C THR A 63 0.29 -63.72 25.53
N GLY A 64 0.21 -64.22 24.29
CA GLY A 64 -0.98 -64.06 23.43
C GLY A 64 -0.72 -63.42 22.06
N ASP A 65 -0.20 -64.20 21.11
CA ASP A 65 -0.15 -63.84 19.69
C ASP A 65 -1.47 -64.26 18.99
N THR A 66 -1.99 -63.45 18.06
CA THR A 66 -2.80 -63.86 16.89
C THR A 66 -3.32 -62.65 16.09
N ALA A 67 -3.01 -62.60 14.80
CA ALA A 67 -3.61 -61.66 13.85
C ALA A 67 -4.92 -62.20 13.27
N VAL A 68 -5.99 -61.39 13.23
CA VAL A 68 -7.20 -61.66 12.43
C VAL A 68 -7.68 -60.42 11.68
N ARG A 69 -8.09 -60.65 10.44
CA ARG A 69 -8.49 -59.71 9.39
C ARG A 69 -9.91 -59.16 9.57
N ALA A 70 -10.14 -57.93 9.12
CA ALA A 70 -11.41 -57.22 9.24
C ALA A 70 -12.59 -57.86 8.45
N PRO A 71 -13.85 -57.66 8.89
CA PRO A 71 -15.04 -57.80 8.06
C PRO A 71 -15.56 -56.44 7.58
N SER A 72 -15.77 -56.30 6.28
CA SER A 72 -16.59 -55.23 5.71
C SER A 72 -18.07 -55.60 5.76
N ARG A 73 -18.94 -54.65 6.11
CA ARG A 73 -20.38 -54.74 5.81
C ARG A 73 -20.96 -53.37 5.53
N ALA A 74 -21.47 -53.19 4.32
CA ALA A 74 -22.19 -51.99 3.93
C ALA A 74 -23.56 -51.94 4.63
N ALA A 75 -23.90 -50.77 5.17
CA ALA A 75 -25.26 -50.42 5.56
C ALA A 75 -25.73 -49.26 4.69
N LYS A 76 -27.00 -49.28 4.28
CA LYS A 76 -27.58 -48.30 3.35
C LYS A 76 -27.47 -46.88 3.89
N GLN A 77 -27.21 -45.93 3.00
CA GLN A 77 -27.59 -44.54 3.22
C GLN A 77 -29.11 -44.49 3.39
N ASP A 78 -29.57 -43.95 4.52
CA ASP A 78 -30.91 -43.37 4.61
C ASP A 78 -30.75 -41.87 4.45
N SER A 79 -31.36 -41.31 3.41
CA SER A 79 -31.11 -39.94 2.96
C SER A 79 -32.03 -38.95 3.68
N THR A 80 -31.59 -38.45 4.83
CA THR A 80 -32.16 -37.24 5.45
C THR A 80 -31.23 -36.06 5.26
N ALA A 81 -31.78 -34.93 4.80
CA ALA A 81 -31.02 -33.84 4.19
C ALA A 81 -30.07 -33.11 5.16
N THR A 82 -28.91 -32.73 4.62
CA THR A 82 -27.91 -31.88 5.27
C THR A 82 -28.39 -30.44 5.43
N PRO A 83 -27.93 -29.75 6.48
CA PRO A 83 -27.54 -28.35 6.37
C PRO A 83 -26.02 -28.25 6.52
N THR A 84 -25.28 -28.48 5.44
CA THR A 84 -23.92 -27.94 5.36
C THR A 84 -24.07 -26.41 5.41
N SER A 85 -23.53 -25.76 6.43
CA SER A 85 -23.31 -24.31 6.35
C SER A 85 -22.22 -24.10 5.29
N SER A 86 -22.64 -23.93 4.05
CA SER A 86 -21.74 -23.82 2.91
C SER A 86 -20.79 -22.64 3.12
N VAL A 87 -19.49 -22.93 3.09
CA VAL A 87 -18.42 -21.94 3.14
C VAL A 87 -18.63 -20.99 1.95
N ARG A 88 -18.97 -19.72 2.21
CA ARG A 88 -19.41 -18.78 1.15
C ARG A 88 -18.26 -18.04 0.46
N TYR A 89 -17.17 -17.79 1.17
CA TYR A 89 -15.94 -17.19 0.63
C TYR A 89 -14.76 -18.16 0.87
N PRO A 90 -14.69 -19.30 0.17
CA PRO A 90 -13.60 -20.25 0.37
C PRO A 90 -12.25 -19.64 -0.03
N PHE A 91 -11.20 -19.94 0.75
CA PHE A 91 -9.83 -19.49 0.48
C PHE A 91 -9.39 -19.79 -0.97
N GLY A 92 -8.66 -18.87 -1.59
CA GLY A 92 -8.24 -18.97 -3.00
C GLY A 92 -9.30 -18.52 -4.02
N ALA A 93 -10.59 -18.43 -3.65
CA ALA A 93 -11.66 -18.11 -4.60
C ALA A 93 -11.73 -16.65 -5.05
N ARG A 94 -11.07 -15.72 -4.33
CA ARG A 94 -10.93 -14.29 -4.68
C ARG A 94 -12.23 -13.61 -5.14
N LEU A 95 -13.34 -13.92 -4.45
CA LEU A 95 -14.69 -13.46 -4.83
C LEU A 95 -14.84 -11.93 -4.73
N THR A 96 -14.01 -11.28 -3.92
CA THR A 96 -13.84 -9.82 -3.92
C THR A 96 -12.56 -9.50 -4.68
N GLY A 97 -12.69 -9.01 -5.91
CA GLY A 97 -11.54 -8.51 -6.67
C GLY A 97 -10.98 -7.22 -6.06
N TYR A 98 -9.68 -7.01 -6.20
CA TYR A 98 -9.04 -5.75 -5.84
C TYR A 98 -9.42 -4.66 -6.83
N SER A 99 -9.74 -3.48 -6.30
CA SER A 99 -10.12 -2.28 -7.03
C SER A 99 -8.89 -1.52 -7.58
N ALA A 100 -7.72 -1.71 -6.96
CA ALA A 100 -6.47 -1.05 -7.33
C ALA A 100 -5.23 -1.85 -6.89
N GLY A 101 -4.05 -1.43 -7.35
CA GLY A 101 -2.76 -2.01 -6.99
C GLY A 101 -2.25 -3.11 -7.93
N ILE A 102 -1.20 -3.80 -7.51
CA ILE A 102 -0.54 -4.91 -8.20
C ILE A 102 -0.41 -6.13 -7.28
N LEU A 103 -0.15 -7.29 -7.86
CA LEU A 103 0.12 -8.55 -7.16
C LEU A 103 1.53 -9.05 -7.53
N PRO A 104 2.16 -9.94 -6.73
CA PRO A 104 3.40 -10.61 -7.12
C PRO A 104 3.25 -11.33 -8.46
N SER A 105 4.32 -11.40 -9.25
CA SER A 105 4.37 -12.04 -10.59
C SER A 105 4.24 -13.58 -10.56
N GLN A 106 3.76 -14.15 -9.45
CA GLN A 106 3.55 -15.59 -9.24
C GLN A 106 2.13 -15.99 -9.66
N SER A 107 1.94 -17.26 -10.05
CA SER A 107 0.59 -17.77 -10.33
C SER A 107 -0.27 -17.77 -9.06
N ALA A 108 -1.57 -17.47 -9.19
CA ALA A 108 -2.52 -17.53 -8.08
C ALA A 108 -2.48 -18.88 -7.35
N TRP A 109 -2.38 -19.99 -8.10
CA TRP A 109 -2.22 -21.33 -7.55
C TRP A 109 -0.94 -21.47 -6.70
N THR A 110 0.20 -20.98 -7.19
CA THR A 110 1.48 -21.00 -6.45
C THR A 110 1.37 -20.24 -5.13
N MET A 111 0.72 -19.07 -5.16
CA MET A 111 0.51 -18.25 -3.96
C MET A 111 -0.42 -18.92 -2.96
N ASP A 112 -1.53 -19.50 -3.42
CA ASP A 112 -2.49 -20.19 -2.56
C ASP A 112 -1.91 -21.46 -1.94
N ASP A 113 -1.13 -22.22 -2.72
CA ASP A 113 -0.51 -23.47 -2.27
C ASP A 113 0.59 -23.25 -1.22
N LEU A 114 1.35 -22.16 -1.36
CA LEU A 114 2.24 -21.68 -0.30
C LEU A 114 1.46 -21.27 0.95
N LEU A 115 0.47 -20.39 0.81
CA LEU A 115 -0.29 -19.84 1.93
C LEU A 115 -1.03 -20.91 2.74
N ARG A 116 -1.60 -21.92 2.07
CA ARG A 116 -2.22 -23.08 2.72
C ARG A 116 -1.24 -23.81 3.64
N ARG A 117 -0.02 -24.10 3.17
CA ARG A 117 1.04 -24.70 4.02
C ARG A 117 1.47 -23.80 5.16
N GLN A 118 1.62 -22.50 4.91
CA GLN A 118 2.05 -21.54 5.94
C GLN A 118 0.98 -21.39 7.04
N TYR A 119 -0.30 -21.35 6.68
CA TYR A 119 -1.42 -21.40 7.62
C TYR A 119 -1.44 -22.69 8.44
N ASP A 120 -1.27 -23.85 7.80
CA ASP A 120 -1.28 -25.14 8.52
C ASP A 120 -0.14 -25.22 9.55
N ALA A 121 1.05 -24.72 9.19
CA ALA A 121 2.21 -24.63 10.09
C ALA A 121 2.00 -23.62 11.24
N TRP A 122 1.46 -22.42 10.94
CA TRP A 122 1.07 -21.44 11.94
C TRP A 122 0.05 -22.01 12.93
N LYS A 123 -1.05 -22.56 12.41
CA LYS A 123 -2.15 -23.12 13.20
C LYS A 123 -1.65 -24.22 14.14
N ALA A 124 -0.82 -25.14 13.64
CA ALA A 124 -0.26 -26.23 14.44
C ALA A 124 0.68 -25.73 15.56
N ALA A 125 1.35 -24.59 15.36
CA ALA A 125 2.27 -24.01 16.34
C ALA A 125 1.60 -23.03 17.34
N ARG A 126 0.47 -22.41 16.96
CA ARG A 126 -0.11 -21.27 17.69
C ARG A 126 -1.52 -21.51 18.22
N VAL A 127 -2.36 -22.30 17.57
CA VAL A 127 -3.77 -22.47 17.98
C VAL A 127 -3.88 -23.59 19.01
N VAL A 128 -4.04 -23.24 20.28
CA VAL A 128 -4.08 -24.19 21.41
C VAL A 128 -5.49 -24.34 22.00
N PRO A 129 -5.92 -25.58 22.35
CA PRO A 129 -7.22 -25.80 22.99
C PRO A 129 -7.19 -25.35 24.45
N VAL A 130 -8.17 -24.54 24.83
CA VAL A 130 -8.34 -23.97 26.19
C VAL A 130 -9.78 -24.15 26.68
N GLY A 131 -10.29 -25.38 26.53
CA GLY A 131 -11.65 -25.79 26.95
C GLY A 131 -12.00 -25.51 28.42
N TRP A 132 -10.98 -25.23 29.25
CA TRP A 132 -11.08 -24.86 30.66
C TRP A 132 -11.30 -23.35 30.90
N ILE A 133 -11.13 -22.48 29.89
CA ILE A 133 -11.60 -21.08 29.91
C ILE A 133 -13.07 -21.03 29.49
N ALA A 134 -13.38 -21.65 28.37
CA ALA A 134 -14.72 -21.76 27.80
C ALA A 134 -14.85 -23.13 27.12
N PRO A 135 -15.97 -23.86 27.24
CA PRO A 135 -16.16 -25.14 26.57
C PRO A 135 -15.95 -25.03 25.05
N GLY A 136 -15.10 -25.89 24.48
CA GLY A 136 -14.70 -25.82 23.06
C GLY A 136 -13.77 -24.66 22.71
N GLY A 137 -13.28 -23.91 23.70
CA GLY A 137 -12.46 -22.71 23.51
C GLY A 137 -11.08 -22.98 22.90
N TYR A 138 -10.60 -22.03 22.10
CA TYR A 138 -9.25 -21.98 21.53
C TYR A 138 -8.60 -20.64 21.86
N ALA A 139 -7.27 -20.60 21.90
CA ALA A 139 -6.48 -19.37 22.01
C ALA A 139 -5.29 -19.39 21.04
N VAL A 140 -4.83 -18.21 20.63
CA VAL A 140 -3.56 -18.05 19.90
C VAL A 140 -2.44 -17.85 20.91
N GLN A 141 -1.51 -18.80 21.00
CA GLN A 141 -0.48 -18.80 22.02
C GLN A 141 0.61 -17.76 21.75
N SER A 142 0.71 -16.75 22.61
CA SER A 142 1.82 -15.79 22.61
C SER A 142 3.13 -16.46 23.09
N SER A 143 4.28 -15.95 22.65
CA SER A 143 5.61 -16.53 22.96
C SER A 143 6.18 -16.22 24.35
N GLN A 144 5.48 -15.43 25.18
CA GLN A 144 6.01 -15.00 26.49
C GLN A 144 5.82 -16.05 27.58
N TRP A 145 6.90 -16.35 28.32
CA TRP A 145 6.85 -17.20 29.51
C TRP A 145 5.85 -16.63 30.52
N ASN A 146 4.85 -17.42 30.92
CA ASN A 146 3.66 -17.07 31.74
C ASN A 146 2.44 -16.45 31.03
N THR A 147 2.52 -16.06 29.76
CA THR A 147 1.38 -15.48 29.02
C THR A 147 0.73 -16.54 28.14
N LEU A 148 -0.60 -16.67 28.19
CA LEU A 148 -1.34 -17.49 27.23
C LEU A 148 -1.46 -16.73 25.91
N THR A 149 -2.07 -15.54 25.95
CA THR A 149 -2.44 -14.78 24.76
C THR A 149 -2.65 -13.31 25.09
N VAL A 150 -2.74 -12.49 24.04
CA VAL A 150 -3.17 -11.09 24.08
C VAL A 150 -4.33 -10.90 23.12
N SER A 151 -5.17 -9.87 23.32
CA SER A 151 -6.32 -9.61 22.44
C SER A 151 -5.92 -9.41 20.97
N GLU A 152 -4.73 -8.84 20.72
CA GLU A 152 -4.10 -8.73 19.40
C GLU A 152 -3.94 -10.10 18.72
N ALA A 153 -3.32 -11.06 19.40
CA ALA A 153 -3.10 -12.43 18.90
C ALA A 153 -4.44 -13.14 18.62
N MET A 154 -5.45 -12.90 19.47
CA MET A 154 -6.80 -13.43 19.26
C MET A 154 -7.48 -12.82 18.03
N GLY A 155 -7.35 -11.50 17.82
CA GLY A 155 -7.82 -10.83 16.62
C GLY A 155 -7.16 -11.36 15.34
N TYR A 156 -5.84 -11.52 15.34
CA TYR A 156 -5.10 -12.15 14.24
C TYR A 156 -5.57 -13.59 13.98
N GLY A 157 -5.76 -14.38 15.04
CA GLY A 157 -6.28 -15.75 14.91
C GLY A 157 -7.68 -15.82 14.32
N MET A 158 -8.57 -14.92 14.74
CA MET A 158 -9.93 -14.85 14.20
C MET A 158 -9.93 -14.43 12.72
N LEU A 159 -9.08 -13.48 12.33
CA LEU A 159 -8.89 -13.11 10.92
C LEU A 159 -8.33 -14.27 10.09
N LEU A 160 -7.23 -14.91 10.53
CA LEU A 160 -6.63 -16.03 9.80
C LEU A 160 -7.61 -17.21 9.67
N THR A 161 -8.33 -17.57 10.74
CA THR A 161 -9.27 -18.70 10.69
C THR A 161 -10.47 -18.44 9.78
N VAL A 162 -11.01 -17.21 9.72
CA VAL A 162 -12.10 -16.91 8.77
C VAL A 162 -11.61 -16.80 7.32
N LEU A 163 -10.43 -16.22 7.08
CA LEU A 163 -9.83 -16.08 5.75
C LEU A 163 -9.47 -17.45 5.13
N PHE A 164 -8.98 -18.40 5.93
CA PHE A 164 -8.61 -19.75 5.47
C PHE A 164 -9.76 -20.78 5.49
N ALA A 165 -10.98 -20.35 5.77
CA ALA A 165 -12.16 -21.20 5.67
C ALA A 165 -12.31 -21.78 4.25
N GLY A 166 -12.60 -23.08 4.15
CA GLY A 166 -12.64 -23.79 2.86
C GLY A 166 -11.33 -24.45 2.45
N HIS A 167 -10.18 -23.95 2.91
CA HIS A 167 -8.96 -24.76 3.06
C HIS A 167 -9.04 -25.58 4.35
N ASP A 168 -9.23 -24.91 5.48
CA ASP A 168 -9.35 -25.58 6.78
C ASP A 168 -10.81 -26.02 7.03
N PRO A 169 -11.11 -27.34 7.09
CA PRO A 169 -12.45 -27.83 7.38
C PRO A 169 -12.90 -27.52 8.82
N ASN A 170 -11.97 -27.20 9.73
CA ASN A 170 -12.27 -26.87 11.13
C ASN A 170 -12.35 -25.36 11.39
N ALA A 171 -12.16 -24.51 10.37
CA ALA A 171 -12.08 -23.05 10.48
C ALA A 171 -13.19 -22.47 11.37
N ARG A 172 -14.45 -22.85 11.12
CA ARG A 172 -15.60 -22.38 11.90
C ARG A 172 -15.54 -22.80 13.37
N SER A 173 -15.20 -24.05 13.65
CA SER A 173 -15.11 -24.55 15.03
C SER A 173 -13.98 -23.89 15.82
N ILE A 174 -12.88 -23.53 15.15
CA ILE A 174 -11.76 -22.82 15.78
C ILE A 174 -12.17 -21.37 16.02
N PHE A 175 -12.77 -20.71 15.03
CA PHE A 175 -13.30 -19.34 15.16
C PHE A 175 -14.32 -19.22 16.31
N ASP A 176 -15.29 -20.14 16.38
CA ASP A 176 -16.31 -20.16 17.43
C ASP A 176 -15.69 -20.37 18.82
N GLY A 177 -14.61 -21.16 18.92
CA GLY A 177 -13.87 -21.35 20.16
C GLY A 177 -12.94 -20.19 20.54
N LEU A 178 -12.34 -19.49 19.57
CA LEU A 178 -11.63 -18.23 19.81
C LEU A 178 -12.61 -17.18 20.35
N LEU A 179 -13.78 -17.02 19.71
CA LEU A 179 -14.84 -16.12 20.14
C LEU A 179 -15.39 -16.47 21.54
N ALA A 180 -15.54 -17.75 21.86
CA ALA A 180 -15.94 -18.19 23.19
C ALA A 180 -14.95 -17.74 24.27
N VAL A 181 -13.64 -17.78 24.00
CA VAL A 181 -12.59 -17.29 24.92
C VAL A 181 -12.61 -15.76 25.01
N VAL A 182 -12.74 -15.05 23.89
CA VAL A 182 -12.91 -13.58 23.83
C VAL A 182 -14.07 -13.14 24.73
N ARG A 183 -15.22 -13.82 24.67
CA ARG A 183 -16.41 -13.49 25.48
C ARG A 183 -16.37 -13.99 26.92
N ALA A 184 -15.62 -15.04 27.21
CA ALA A 184 -15.36 -15.49 28.58
C ALA A 184 -14.35 -14.59 29.32
N ARG A 185 -13.57 -13.78 28.59
CA ARG A 185 -12.53 -12.87 29.11
C ARG A 185 -12.74 -11.43 28.62
N PRO A 186 -13.87 -10.80 28.98
CA PRO A 186 -14.16 -9.43 28.58
C PRO A 186 -13.22 -8.44 29.26
N ALA A 187 -13.11 -7.23 28.71
CA ALA A 187 -12.47 -6.07 29.32
C ALA A 187 -13.31 -5.55 30.51
N TRP A 188 -13.36 -6.33 31.59
CA TRP A 188 -14.23 -6.09 32.73
C TRP A 188 -13.93 -4.78 33.46
N ALA A 189 -12.70 -4.24 33.39
CA ALA A 189 -12.35 -2.95 33.98
C ALA A 189 -12.94 -1.76 33.20
N VAL A 190 -13.31 -1.95 31.93
CA VAL A 190 -14.06 -0.96 31.15
C VAL A 190 -15.53 -0.89 31.60
N THR A 191 -16.12 -2.03 32.00
CA THR A 191 -17.56 -2.17 32.29
C THR A 191 -18.13 -1.12 33.28
N PRO A 192 -17.46 -0.75 34.39
CA PRO A 192 -17.93 0.30 35.30
C PRO A 192 -18.00 1.71 34.69
N HIS A 193 -17.22 1.97 33.63
CA HIS A 193 -17.17 3.26 32.94
C HIS A 193 -18.00 3.26 31.66
N ASN A 194 -18.06 2.13 30.96
CA ASN A 194 -18.85 1.91 29.76
C ASN A 194 -19.34 0.44 29.72
N PRO A 195 -20.66 0.17 29.72
CA PRO A 195 -21.20 -1.19 29.72
C PRO A 195 -20.90 -2.01 28.44
N GLY A 196 -20.36 -1.36 27.41
CA GLY A 196 -19.80 -2.00 26.21
C GLY A 196 -18.53 -2.81 26.48
N GLY A 197 -17.84 -2.61 27.61
CA GLY A 197 -16.64 -3.37 28.00
C GLY A 197 -16.79 -4.89 27.98
N LYS A 198 -18.01 -5.40 28.13
CA LYS A 198 -18.35 -6.84 27.97
C LYS A 198 -18.20 -7.40 26.55
N TYR A 199 -18.08 -6.53 25.53
CA TYR A 199 -17.88 -6.88 24.12
C TYR A 199 -16.46 -6.59 23.62
N LEU A 200 -15.61 -6.03 24.48
CA LEU A 200 -14.17 -5.84 24.28
C LEU A 200 -13.42 -6.95 25.03
N MET A 201 -12.20 -7.28 24.63
CA MET A 201 -11.41 -8.34 25.27
C MET A 201 -10.40 -7.79 26.29
N ASP A 202 -10.19 -8.50 27.41
CA ASP A 202 -9.05 -8.27 28.31
C ASP A 202 -7.73 -8.47 27.54
N TRP A 203 -6.89 -7.43 27.48
CA TRP A 203 -5.81 -7.36 26.52
C TRP A 203 -4.70 -8.38 26.74
N LYS A 204 -4.56 -8.95 27.96
CA LYS A 204 -3.52 -9.95 28.26
C LYS A 204 -3.97 -10.99 29.26
N LEU A 205 -3.82 -12.26 28.90
CA LEU A 205 -4.16 -13.41 29.74
C LEU A 205 -2.92 -14.23 30.12
N ALA A 206 -2.81 -14.60 31.39
CA ALA A 206 -1.81 -15.55 31.89
C ALA A 206 -2.04 -16.96 31.34
N SER A 207 -1.05 -17.86 31.47
CA SER A 207 -1.14 -19.28 31.07
C SER A 207 -2.30 -20.04 31.73
N ASN A 208 -2.77 -19.60 32.91
CA ASN A 208 -3.95 -20.12 33.61
C ASN A 208 -5.25 -19.35 33.27
N GLY A 209 -5.22 -18.50 32.25
CA GLY A 209 -6.35 -17.72 31.74
C GLY A 209 -6.82 -16.58 32.64
N SER A 210 -6.15 -16.28 33.76
CA SER A 210 -6.47 -15.08 34.54
C SER A 210 -5.96 -13.81 33.84
N SER A 211 -6.61 -12.68 34.11
CA SER A 211 -6.17 -11.35 33.69
C SER A 211 -4.72 -11.07 34.11
N MET A 212 -3.88 -10.67 33.16
CA MET A 212 -2.66 -9.88 33.41
C MET A 212 -2.79 -8.46 32.83
N GLY A 213 -3.80 -8.19 31.99
CA GLY A 213 -4.10 -6.86 31.46
C GLY A 213 -4.87 -5.94 32.42
N GLN A 214 -5.10 -6.40 33.65
CA GLN A 214 -5.93 -5.76 34.68
C GLN A 214 -7.39 -5.55 34.24
N GLY A 215 -7.88 -6.30 33.25
CA GLY A 215 -9.24 -6.15 32.72
C GLY A 215 -9.44 -5.01 31.73
N TRP A 216 -8.37 -4.32 31.31
CA TRP A 216 -8.45 -3.30 30.26
C TRP A 216 -8.41 -3.92 28.87
N ASN A 217 -8.87 -3.18 27.87
CA ASN A 217 -8.79 -3.59 26.48
C ASN A 217 -7.56 -3.01 25.76
N ALA A 218 -7.25 -3.56 24.59
CA ALA A 218 -6.31 -2.96 23.64
C ALA A 218 -7.00 -2.85 22.29
N LEU A 219 -7.01 -1.63 21.75
CA LEU A 219 -7.84 -1.23 20.63
C LEU A 219 -7.60 -2.06 19.37
N ASP A 220 -6.34 -2.34 19.02
CA ASP A 220 -5.97 -3.13 17.85
C ASP A 220 -6.55 -4.55 17.87
N GLY A 221 -6.51 -5.22 19.02
CA GLY A 221 -7.14 -6.53 19.20
C GLY A 221 -8.65 -6.50 18.97
N ASP A 222 -9.35 -5.52 19.56
CA ASP A 222 -10.81 -5.39 19.39
C ASP A 222 -11.20 -5.01 17.95
N LEU A 223 -10.41 -4.18 17.27
CA LEU A 223 -10.60 -3.84 15.86
C LEU A 223 -10.54 -5.09 14.97
N ASP A 224 -9.51 -5.92 15.13
CA ASP A 224 -9.37 -7.17 14.36
C ASP A 224 -10.47 -8.18 14.70
N ILE A 225 -10.83 -8.33 15.99
CA ILE A 225 -11.98 -9.16 16.43
C ILE A 225 -13.28 -8.69 15.76
N ALA A 226 -13.54 -7.37 15.73
CA ALA A 226 -14.73 -6.80 15.12
C ALA A 226 -14.81 -7.06 13.60
N LEU A 227 -13.70 -6.88 12.87
CA LEU A 227 -13.67 -7.19 11.44
C LEU A 227 -13.88 -8.69 11.19
N ALA A 228 -13.20 -9.54 11.96
CA ALA A 228 -13.30 -10.99 11.83
C ALA A 228 -14.73 -11.50 12.09
N LEU A 229 -15.46 -10.89 13.03
CA LEU A 229 -16.89 -11.16 13.27
C LEU A 229 -17.77 -10.79 12.07
N LEU A 230 -17.54 -9.63 11.45
CA LEU A 230 -18.26 -9.25 10.23
C LEU A 230 -17.92 -10.17 9.04
N MET A 231 -16.67 -10.62 8.92
CA MET A 231 -16.26 -11.65 7.96
C MET A 231 -16.99 -12.97 8.22
N ALA A 232 -17.08 -13.42 9.48
CA ALA A 232 -17.74 -14.68 9.84
C ALA A 232 -19.23 -14.72 9.47
N ASP A 233 -19.94 -13.59 9.57
CA ASP A 233 -21.31 -13.47 9.04
C ASP A 233 -21.36 -13.71 7.52
N LYS A 234 -20.44 -13.13 6.75
CA LYS A 234 -20.36 -13.40 5.31
C LYS A 234 -19.93 -14.82 5.00
N GLN A 235 -19.05 -15.41 5.82
CA GLN A 235 -18.47 -16.73 5.62
C GLN A 235 -19.46 -17.88 5.83
N TRP A 236 -20.21 -17.82 6.94
CA TRP A 236 -21.02 -18.93 7.45
C TRP A 236 -22.49 -18.54 7.73
N GLY A 237 -22.79 -17.24 7.85
CA GLY A 237 -24.10 -16.72 8.22
C GLY A 237 -24.38 -16.77 9.72
N SER A 238 -25.20 -15.83 10.20
CA SER A 238 -25.51 -15.63 11.62
C SER A 238 -26.80 -16.33 12.11
N SER A 239 -27.30 -17.35 11.41
CA SER A 239 -28.61 -17.99 11.68
C SER A 239 -28.57 -19.24 12.56
N SER A 240 -27.39 -19.76 12.90
CA SER A 240 -27.23 -20.92 13.78
C SER A 240 -25.91 -20.86 14.54
N GLY A 241 -25.94 -21.12 15.86
CA GLY A 241 -24.80 -20.89 16.75
C GLY A 241 -24.66 -19.41 17.11
N TRP A 242 -23.45 -18.87 17.03
CA TRP A 242 -23.19 -17.45 17.23
C TRP A 242 -23.87 -16.58 16.17
N ASN A 243 -24.45 -15.46 16.59
CA ASN A 243 -24.90 -14.41 15.68
C ASN A 243 -23.74 -13.44 15.41
N TYR A 244 -22.85 -13.82 14.48
CA TYR A 244 -21.62 -13.09 14.19
C TYR A 244 -21.86 -11.61 13.82
N LEU A 245 -22.93 -11.31 13.08
CA LEU A 245 -23.28 -9.94 12.71
C LEU A 245 -23.64 -9.10 13.94
N GLN A 246 -24.42 -9.66 14.88
CA GLN A 246 -24.79 -8.95 16.10
C GLN A 246 -23.60 -8.82 17.05
N GLU A 247 -22.77 -9.86 17.19
CA GLU A 247 -21.54 -9.80 17.97
C GLU A 247 -20.56 -8.76 17.42
N GLY A 248 -20.38 -8.71 16.10
CA GLY A 248 -19.58 -7.69 15.42
C GLY A 248 -20.12 -6.28 15.69
N LYS A 249 -21.43 -6.05 15.49
CA LYS A 249 -22.07 -4.75 15.80
C LYS A 249 -21.92 -4.33 17.25
N ASN A 250 -22.05 -5.27 18.19
CA ASN A 250 -21.88 -5.01 19.61
C ASN A 250 -20.44 -4.59 19.95
N THR A 251 -19.43 -5.28 19.40
CA THR A 251 -18.02 -4.89 19.58
C THR A 251 -17.71 -3.56 18.89
N ILE A 252 -18.24 -3.29 17.70
CA ILE A 252 -18.05 -2.01 16.99
C ILE A 252 -18.61 -0.83 17.80
N GLU A 253 -19.82 -0.95 18.38
CA GLU A 253 -20.38 0.11 19.22
C GLU A 253 -19.62 0.26 20.55
N ALA A 254 -19.09 -0.84 21.11
CA ALA A 254 -18.21 -0.77 22.27
C ALA A 254 -16.89 -0.05 21.97
N ILE A 255 -16.23 -0.35 20.83
CA ILE A 255 -15.02 0.37 20.36
C ILE A 255 -15.34 1.85 20.15
N LYS A 256 -16.41 2.18 19.42
CA LYS A 256 -16.82 3.57 19.19
C LYS A 256 -17.04 4.33 20.50
N SER A 257 -17.76 3.74 21.45
CA SER A 257 -18.13 4.42 22.70
C SER A 257 -17.02 4.44 23.76
N TRP A 258 -15.95 3.65 23.60
CA TRP A 258 -14.85 3.57 24.57
C TRP A 258 -13.48 4.00 24.03
N ASN A 259 -13.24 3.94 22.72
CA ASN A 259 -11.93 4.14 22.11
C ASN A 259 -11.92 5.08 20.88
N VAL A 260 -12.99 5.83 20.58
CA VAL A 260 -13.02 6.75 19.42
C VAL A 260 -13.68 8.09 19.80
N LYS A 261 -13.00 9.21 19.54
CA LYS A 261 -13.56 10.57 19.68
C LYS A 261 -14.53 10.88 18.53
N ALA A 262 -15.43 11.83 18.73
CA ALA A 262 -16.45 12.23 17.75
C ALA A 262 -15.92 12.81 16.41
N ASP A 263 -14.62 13.10 16.32
CA ASP A 263 -13.88 13.52 15.12
C ASP A 263 -13.19 12.34 14.38
N GLY A 264 -13.30 11.12 14.90
CA GLY A 264 -12.59 9.94 14.37
C GLY A 264 -11.19 9.72 14.93
N THR A 265 -10.74 10.48 15.94
CA THR A 265 -9.45 10.23 16.61
C THR A 265 -9.53 8.99 17.50
N MET A 266 -8.55 8.10 17.38
CA MET A 266 -8.44 6.88 18.21
C MET A 266 -7.97 7.22 19.64
N GLU A 267 -8.59 6.59 20.64
CA GLU A 267 -8.28 6.68 22.09
C GLU A 267 -7.95 5.28 22.64
N GLY A 268 -6.77 4.77 22.31
CA GLY A 268 -6.32 3.42 22.73
C GLY A 268 -5.52 3.38 24.04
N LEU A 269 -5.16 4.53 24.62
CA LEU A 269 -4.20 4.63 25.73
C LEU A 269 -4.79 5.26 27.00
N ALA A 270 -4.10 5.04 28.13
CA ALA A 270 -4.45 5.60 29.43
C ALA A 270 -4.51 7.14 29.44
N ASN A 271 -3.56 7.80 28.75
CA ASN A 271 -3.77 9.17 28.31
C ASN A 271 -4.54 9.14 26.98
N ARG A 272 -5.83 9.52 27.02
CA ARG A 272 -6.74 9.43 25.87
C ARG A 272 -6.45 10.43 24.75
N SER A 273 -5.57 11.40 24.98
CA SER A 273 -5.03 12.28 23.94
C SER A 273 -3.81 11.66 23.21
N HIS A 274 -3.36 10.47 23.61
CA HIS A 274 -2.29 9.73 22.96
C HIS A 274 -2.85 8.50 22.22
N ASN A 275 -2.22 8.10 21.12
CA ASN A 275 -2.58 6.87 20.41
C ASN A 275 -1.40 6.25 19.65
N ARG A 276 -1.70 5.20 18.88
CA ARG A 276 -0.75 4.34 18.19
C ARG A 276 -1.07 4.33 16.70
N THR A 277 -0.06 4.44 15.84
CA THR A 277 -0.28 4.62 14.40
C THR A 277 -0.85 3.37 13.71
N SER A 278 -0.54 2.18 14.22
CA SER A 278 -1.02 0.88 13.72
C SER A 278 -2.52 0.64 13.92
N ASP A 279 -3.17 1.45 14.76
CA ASP A 279 -4.59 1.26 15.12
C ASP A 279 -5.51 1.98 14.12
N TYR A 280 -4.94 2.77 13.21
CA TYR A 280 -5.65 3.44 12.12
C TYR A 280 -5.94 2.49 10.95
N MET A 281 -6.70 1.43 11.25
CA MET A 281 -7.06 0.35 10.33
C MET A 281 -8.20 0.77 9.40
N THR A 282 -7.90 1.62 8.41
CA THR A 282 -8.94 2.29 7.59
C THR A 282 -9.88 1.32 6.85
N GLY A 283 -9.38 0.17 6.39
CA GLY A 283 -10.21 -0.88 5.78
C GLY A 283 -11.25 -1.47 6.74
N HIS A 284 -10.91 -1.60 8.03
CA HIS A 284 -11.83 -2.03 9.08
C HIS A 284 -12.89 -0.95 9.35
N PHE A 285 -12.50 0.32 9.42
CA PHE A 285 -13.44 1.42 9.62
C PHE A 285 -14.49 1.46 8.50
N ARG A 286 -14.09 1.29 7.23
CA ARG A 286 -15.06 1.17 6.12
C ARG A 286 -15.96 -0.06 6.24
N ALA A 287 -15.46 -1.19 6.74
CA ALA A 287 -16.31 -2.36 7.03
C ALA A 287 -17.31 -2.09 8.16
N PHE A 288 -16.91 -1.35 9.20
CA PHE A 288 -17.77 -0.94 10.31
C PHE A 288 -18.83 0.05 9.85
N LYS A 289 -18.47 1.01 9.00
CA LYS A 289 -19.40 1.90 8.29
C LYS A 289 -20.47 1.08 7.56
N ALA A 290 -20.06 0.12 6.74
CA ALA A 290 -20.98 -0.72 5.97
C ALA A 290 -21.90 -1.57 6.86
N ALA A 291 -21.41 -2.07 8.00
CA ALA A 291 -22.21 -2.88 8.92
C ALA A 291 -23.22 -2.07 9.76
N THR A 292 -22.84 -0.86 10.18
CA THR A 292 -23.60 -0.04 11.17
C THR A 292 -24.36 1.13 10.55
N GLY A 293 -23.93 1.65 9.40
CA GLY A 293 -24.37 2.92 8.82
C GLY A 293 -23.70 4.16 9.42
N ASP A 294 -22.95 4.03 10.51
CA ASP A 294 -22.48 5.16 11.32
C ASP A 294 -21.39 5.99 10.59
N GLY A 295 -21.65 7.30 10.43
CA GLY A 295 -20.74 8.26 9.78
C GLY A 295 -19.47 8.59 10.59
N LEU A 296 -19.37 8.18 11.86
CA LEU A 296 -18.14 8.30 12.62
C LEU A 296 -16.97 7.58 11.94
N TRP A 297 -17.23 6.43 11.32
CA TRP A 297 -16.20 5.63 10.68
C TRP A 297 -15.64 6.26 9.40
N ASP A 298 -16.43 7.08 8.69
CA ASP A 298 -15.95 7.89 7.58
C ASP A 298 -14.94 8.95 8.11
N LYS A 299 -15.28 9.63 9.22
CA LYS A 299 -14.36 10.56 9.89
C LYS A 299 -13.09 9.87 10.39
N ALA A 300 -13.18 8.63 10.88
CA ALA A 300 -12.02 7.87 11.33
C ALA A 300 -11.03 7.57 10.19
N VAL A 301 -11.51 7.32 8.98
CA VAL A 301 -10.67 7.19 7.77
C VAL A 301 -10.01 8.53 7.41
N ASP A 302 -10.77 9.63 7.42
CA ASP A 302 -10.20 10.95 7.12
C ASP A 302 -9.18 11.41 8.18
N ARG A 303 -9.43 11.09 9.46
CA ARG A 303 -8.51 11.36 10.57
C ARG A 303 -7.23 10.52 10.46
N ALA A 304 -7.34 9.26 10.04
CA ALA A 304 -6.20 8.39 9.74
C ALA A 304 -5.30 9.04 8.68
N TYR A 305 -5.87 9.46 7.55
CA TYR A 305 -5.11 10.09 6.47
C TYR A 305 -4.50 11.42 6.90
N TRP A 306 -5.26 12.29 7.57
CA TRP A 306 -4.72 13.56 8.07
C TRP A 306 -3.52 13.34 9.00
N LEU A 307 -3.63 12.41 9.96
CA LEU A 307 -2.56 12.17 10.94
C LEU A 307 -1.33 11.53 10.28
N THR A 308 -1.52 10.54 9.42
CA THR A 308 -0.43 9.85 8.71
C THR A 308 0.31 10.81 7.78
N ASN A 309 -0.41 11.62 7.01
CA ASN A 309 0.18 12.63 6.14
C ASN A 309 0.88 13.75 6.92
N HIS A 310 0.31 14.23 8.04
CA HIS A 310 0.97 15.19 8.94
C HIS A 310 2.28 14.64 9.49
N LEU A 311 2.26 13.44 10.08
CA LEU A 311 3.45 12.84 10.69
C LEU A 311 4.57 12.64 9.67
N GLN A 312 4.25 12.15 8.47
CA GLN A 312 5.22 11.98 7.39
C GLN A 312 5.80 13.32 6.91
N ASN A 313 4.99 14.36 6.75
CA ASN A 313 5.46 15.66 6.25
C ASN A 313 6.24 16.46 7.30
N SER A 314 5.87 16.37 8.59
CA SER A 314 6.49 17.16 9.67
C SER A 314 7.67 16.49 10.36
N PHE A 315 7.73 15.15 10.39
CA PHE A 315 8.75 14.40 11.15
C PHE A 315 9.52 13.35 10.33
N SER A 316 9.10 13.08 9.08
CA SER A 316 9.75 12.09 8.21
C SER A 316 9.84 12.56 6.75
N ALA A 317 10.11 13.85 6.54
CA ALA A 317 10.14 14.45 5.20
C ALA A 317 11.19 13.78 4.30
N GLY A 318 10.78 13.29 3.13
CA GLY A 318 11.65 12.55 2.20
C GLY A 318 11.96 11.10 2.58
N VAL A 319 11.32 10.59 3.64
CA VAL A 319 11.51 9.24 4.20
C VAL A 319 10.16 8.53 4.35
N GLY A 320 9.14 9.20 4.92
CA GLY A 320 7.78 8.68 4.99
C GLY A 320 7.52 7.62 6.06
N LEU A 321 8.44 7.39 6.98
CA LEU A 321 8.19 6.54 8.14
C LEU A 321 7.28 7.24 9.16
N MET A 322 6.77 6.45 10.11
CA MET A 322 5.83 6.88 11.13
C MET A 322 6.20 6.28 12.49
N PRO A 323 5.97 7.00 13.61
CA PRO A 323 6.27 6.47 14.94
C PRO A 323 5.30 5.37 15.36
N ASP A 324 5.70 4.50 16.27
CA ASP A 324 4.78 3.59 16.96
C ASP A 324 3.63 4.36 17.62
N PHE A 325 3.96 5.35 18.46
CA PHE A 325 3.00 6.12 19.24
C PHE A 325 3.08 7.63 18.99
N VAL A 326 1.95 8.30 19.23
CA VAL A 326 1.69 9.71 18.96
C VAL A 326 1.15 10.38 20.21
N MET A 327 1.71 11.53 20.57
CA MET A 327 1.21 12.41 21.63
C MET A 327 0.32 13.50 21.04
N ASN A 328 -0.63 13.97 21.85
CA ASN A 328 -1.58 15.05 21.51
C ASN A 328 -2.30 14.80 20.17
N ALA A 329 -2.68 13.55 19.93
CA ALA A 329 -3.29 13.03 18.71
C ALA A 329 -4.71 13.56 18.43
N ASP A 330 -5.30 14.30 19.36
CA ASP A 330 -6.55 15.07 19.26
C ASP A 330 -6.34 16.59 19.14
N SER A 331 -5.09 17.05 19.14
CA SER A 331 -4.75 18.44 18.90
C SER A 331 -4.60 18.74 17.40
N GLY A 332 -4.42 20.02 17.07
CA GLY A 332 -3.99 20.46 15.74
C GLY A 332 -2.49 20.26 15.46
N TRP A 333 -1.69 19.81 16.44
CA TRP A 333 -0.25 19.57 16.27
C TRP A 333 0.23 18.32 17.03
N PRO A 334 -0.13 17.11 16.54
CA PRO A 334 0.33 15.86 17.12
C PRO A 334 1.81 15.62 16.81
N THR A 335 2.49 14.92 17.71
CA THR A 335 3.94 14.67 17.66
C THR A 335 4.26 13.20 17.92
N PRO A 336 5.39 12.67 17.41
CA PRO A 336 5.91 11.37 17.85
C PRO A 336 6.05 11.28 19.38
N SER A 337 5.92 10.08 19.93
CA SER A 337 6.16 9.79 21.36
C SER A 337 7.60 10.15 21.77
N THR A 338 7.77 10.66 23.00
CA THR A 338 9.07 10.78 23.65
C THR A 338 9.51 9.50 24.38
N GLY A 339 8.75 8.41 24.24
CA GLY A 339 8.94 7.15 24.97
C GLY A 339 8.05 7.03 26.20
N TYR A 340 7.85 5.79 26.64
CA TYR A 340 7.16 5.39 27.87
C TYR A 340 5.69 5.81 28.01
N ILE A 341 4.96 6.05 26.90
CA ILE A 341 3.52 6.40 26.92
C ILE A 341 2.59 5.22 26.61
N GLY A 342 3.09 4.15 26.00
CA GLY A 342 2.30 2.99 25.57
C GLY A 342 2.89 1.67 26.07
N ASP A 343 4.01 1.26 25.47
CA ASP A 343 4.68 -0.02 25.72
C ASP A 343 5.76 0.08 26.81
N GLY A 344 6.00 1.27 27.36
CA GLY A 344 6.94 1.46 28.47
C GLY A 344 8.41 1.38 28.06
N ASN A 345 8.74 1.81 26.84
CA ASN A 345 10.12 1.86 26.33
C ASN A 345 10.44 3.19 25.62
N ASP A 346 11.73 3.46 25.40
CA ASP A 346 12.24 4.70 24.80
C ASP A 346 12.21 4.73 23.25
N LYS A 347 11.67 3.68 22.61
CA LYS A 347 11.65 3.55 21.13
C LYS A 347 10.30 3.87 20.48
N GLU A 348 9.29 4.18 21.27
CA GLU A 348 7.93 4.49 20.82
C GLU A 348 7.82 5.69 19.85
N GLY A 349 8.82 6.57 19.80
CA GLY A 349 8.90 7.70 18.87
C GLY A 349 9.46 7.36 17.48
N PHE A 350 9.82 6.10 17.24
CA PHE A 350 10.46 5.61 16.02
C PHE A 350 9.54 4.66 15.24
N PHE A 351 9.89 4.36 14.00
CA PHE A 351 9.26 3.26 13.28
C PHE A 351 9.80 1.95 13.85
N TRP A 352 9.00 1.34 14.70
CA TRP A 352 9.43 0.25 15.57
C TRP A 352 8.35 -0.87 15.53
N TRP A 353 8.31 -1.72 16.55
CA TRP A 353 7.50 -2.94 16.52
C TRP A 353 6.00 -2.70 16.34
N ASN A 354 5.41 -1.56 16.73
CA ASN A 354 4.00 -1.31 16.40
C ASN A 354 3.83 -0.80 14.96
N ALA A 355 4.60 0.20 14.56
CA ALA A 355 4.49 0.87 13.26
C ALA A 355 4.90 -0.02 12.08
N CYS A 356 5.63 -1.11 12.32
CA CYS A 356 5.91 -2.12 11.28
C CYS A 356 4.63 -2.65 10.61
N ARG A 357 3.49 -2.62 11.30
CA ARG A 357 2.16 -3.02 10.77
C ARG A 357 1.55 -2.01 9.80
N ASN A 358 1.99 -0.74 9.81
CA ASN A 358 1.34 0.35 9.06
C ASN A 358 1.25 0.10 7.54
N PRO A 359 2.30 -0.38 6.84
CA PRO A 359 2.21 -0.69 5.41
C PRO A 359 1.13 -1.73 5.09
N TRP A 360 0.93 -2.75 5.93
CA TRP A 360 -0.14 -3.73 5.77
C TRP A 360 -1.52 -3.12 5.99
N ARG A 361 -1.71 -2.39 7.11
CA ARG A 361 -3.01 -1.79 7.45
C ARG A 361 -3.51 -0.87 6.35
N PHE A 362 -2.66 0.01 5.83
CA PHE A 362 -3.03 0.96 4.78
C PHE A 362 -3.15 0.33 3.38
N ALA A 363 -2.29 -0.63 3.03
CA ALA A 363 -2.42 -1.35 1.77
C ALA A 363 -3.71 -2.18 1.69
N SER A 364 -4.12 -2.80 2.80
CA SER A 364 -5.34 -3.62 2.88
C SER A 364 -6.62 -2.82 2.58
N ASP A 365 -6.61 -1.52 2.87
CA ASP A 365 -7.66 -0.59 2.43
C ASP A 365 -7.50 -0.25 0.95
N TYR A 366 -6.33 0.29 0.55
CA TYR A 366 -6.11 0.79 -0.82
C TYR A 366 -6.45 -0.24 -1.90
N VAL A 367 -6.04 -1.50 -1.73
CA VAL A 367 -6.32 -2.54 -2.75
C VAL A 367 -7.81 -2.85 -2.89
N LEU A 368 -8.63 -2.58 -1.87
CA LEU A 368 -10.09 -2.79 -1.88
C LEU A 368 -10.89 -1.52 -2.23
N SER A 369 -10.39 -0.32 -1.88
CA SER A 369 -11.10 0.95 -2.05
C SER A 369 -10.57 1.84 -3.18
N GLY A 370 -9.33 1.66 -3.63
CA GLY A 370 -8.66 2.54 -4.59
C GLY A 370 -8.38 3.95 -4.06
N ASP A 371 -8.48 4.18 -2.74
CA ASP A 371 -8.28 5.51 -2.15
C ASP A 371 -6.81 5.94 -2.23
N TRP A 372 -6.50 6.76 -3.25
CA TRP A 372 -5.16 7.26 -3.57
C TRP A 372 -4.43 7.91 -2.39
N ARG A 373 -5.17 8.40 -1.39
CA ARG A 373 -4.62 8.98 -0.15
C ARG A 373 -3.84 7.92 0.63
N LEU A 374 -4.36 6.69 0.68
CA LEU A 374 -3.69 5.54 1.31
C LEU A 374 -2.54 5.00 0.44
N GLN A 375 -2.67 5.10 -0.89
CA GLN A 375 -1.56 4.85 -1.82
C GLN A 375 -0.38 5.79 -1.54
N GLN A 376 -0.64 7.09 -1.35
CA GLN A 376 0.38 8.10 -1.15
C GLN A 376 1.16 7.88 0.16
N VAL A 377 0.48 7.69 1.30
CA VAL A 377 1.16 7.49 2.59
C VAL A 377 1.91 6.16 2.64
N THR A 378 1.36 5.10 2.04
CA THR A 378 2.02 3.79 1.96
C THR A 378 3.23 3.83 1.02
N GLY A 379 3.05 4.41 -0.16
CA GLY A 379 4.09 4.52 -1.18
C GLY A 379 5.35 5.23 -0.68
N ARG A 380 5.21 6.27 0.16
CA ARG A 380 6.37 6.93 0.78
C ARG A 380 7.19 6.00 1.68
N MET A 381 6.56 5.12 2.47
CA MET A 381 7.27 4.11 3.26
C MET A 381 8.00 3.10 2.36
N ILE A 382 7.35 2.63 1.30
CA ILE A 382 7.91 1.63 0.39
C ILE A 382 9.04 2.20 -0.46
N ASP A 383 8.93 3.46 -0.91
CA ASP A 383 10.03 4.20 -1.53
C ASP A 383 11.28 4.23 -0.64
N PHE A 384 11.11 4.47 0.66
CA PHE A 384 12.22 4.44 1.60
C PHE A 384 12.84 3.04 1.70
N PHE A 385 12.04 1.99 1.91
CA PHE A 385 12.56 0.64 2.05
C PHE A 385 13.28 0.18 0.77
N GLN A 386 12.64 0.29 -0.40
CA GLN A 386 13.25 -0.09 -1.67
C GLN A 386 14.53 0.70 -1.97
N ARG A 387 14.54 2.02 -1.74
CA ARG A 387 15.72 2.87 -2.00
C ARG A 387 16.89 2.57 -1.06
N THR A 388 16.63 2.38 0.23
CA THR A 388 17.69 2.16 1.22
C THR A 388 18.21 0.72 1.25
N SER A 389 17.35 -0.25 0.91
CA SER A 389 17.75 -1.64 0.73
C SER A 389 18.38 -1.92 -0.64
N GLY A 390 18.15 -1.05 -1.64
CA GLY A 390 18.52 -1.32 -3.03
C GLY A 390 17.63 -2.38 -3.70
N GLY A 391 16.45 -2.65 -3.12
CA GLY A 391 15.53 -3.72 -3.53
C GLY A 391 15.80 -5.09 -2.88
N ASP A 392 16.85 -5.23 -2.07
CA ASP A 392 17.21 -6.48 -1.38
C ASP A 392 16.53 -6.57 0.01
N PRO A 393 15.59 -7.51 0.23
CA PRO A 393 14.92 -7.67 1.52
C PRO A 393 15.91 -7.84 2.70
N MET A 394 17.04 -8.52 2.50
CA MET A 394 18.03 -8.81 3.56
C MET A 394 18.76 -7.57 4.10
N ARG A 395 18.52 -6.40 3.50
CA ARG A 395 19.07 -5.10 3.92
C ARG A 395 18.04 -4.23 4.66
N ILE A 396 16.84 -4.75 4.88
CA ILE A 396 15.80 -4.15 5.72
C ILE A 396 16.02 -4.62 7.17
N GLY A 397 15.92 -3.68 8.12
CA GLY A 397 16.05 -3.95 9.55
C GLY A 397 14.72 -3.92 10.30
N THR A 398 14.82 -4.02 11.62
CA THR A 398 13.72 -4.14 12.58
C THR A 398 13.56 -2.89 13.46
N GLY A 399 13.90 -1.72 12.92
CA GLY A 399 13.73 -0.45 13.64
C GLY A 399 14.48 0.71 13.01
N TYR A 400 13.79 1.84 12.84
CA TYR A 400 14.29 3.01 12.14
C TYR A 400 13.84 4.32 12.80
N ALA A 401 14.76 5.27 12.94
CA ALA A 401 14.38 6.63 13.26
C ALA A 401 13.60 7.26 12.09
N LEU A 402 12.79 8.28 12.37
CA LEU A 402 11.91 8.89 11.36
C LEU A 402 12.69 9.68 10.28
N ASP A 403 13.97 9.98 10.52
CA ASP A 403 14.93 10.49 9.53
C ASP A 403 15.48 9.39 8.58
N GLY A 404 15.03 8.15 8.74
CA GLY A 404 15.44 6.99 7.94
C GLY A 404 16.71 6.30 8.45
N ARG A 405 17.34 6.76 9.54
CA ARG A 405 18.51 6.10 10.12
C ARG A 405 18.10 4.76 10.73
N LEU A 406 18.73 3.68 10.24
CA LEU A 406 18.63 2.34 10.81
C LEU A 406 19.07 2.35 12.28
N LEU A 407 18.22 1.82 13.17
CA LEU A 407 18.50 1.67 14.60
C LEU A 407 18.83 0.22 14.96
N THR A 408 18.13 -0.74 14.36
CA THR A 408 18.33 -2.18 14.56
C THR A 408 18.25 -2.94 13.24
N GLY A 409 19.27 -3.75 12.95
CA GLY A 409 19.25 -4.71 11.85
C GLY A 409 18.62 -6.04 12.24
N GLY A 410 18.58 -6.97 11.28
CA GLY A 410 17.97 -8.30 11.43
C GLY A 410 16.72 -8.44 10.59
N ASN A 411 16.27 -9.68 10.37
CA ASN A 411 15.11 -9.98 9.52
C ASN A 411 13.95 -10.49 10.36
N SER A 412 12.74 -10.03 10.05
CA SER A 412 11.52 -10.31 10.80
C SER A 412 10.33 -10.34 9.85
N GLY A 413 9.46 -11.35 9.98
CA GLY A 413 8.21 -11.48 9.24
C GLY A 413 7.23 -10.34 9.53
N ALA A 414 7.24 -9.80 10.74
CA ALA A 414 6.44 -8.64 11.13
C ALA A 414 6.86 -7.34 10.42
N TYR A 415 8.10 -7.23 9.92
CA TYR A 415 8.51 -6.13 9.03
C TYR A 415 8.33 -6.48 7.55
N HIS A 416 8.79 -7.67 7.16
CA HIS A 416 8.87 -8.06 5.76
C HIS A 416 7.51 -8.38 5.13
N GLY A 417 6.57 -8.92 5.92
CA GLY A 417 5.20 -9.13 5.50
C GLY A 417 4.52 -7.80 5.14
N PRO A 418 4.42 -6.84 6.07
CA PRO A 418 3.77 -5.56 5.78
C PRO A 418 4.41 -4.78 4.65
N ILE A 419 5.74 -4.78 4.52
CA ILE A 419 6.42 -4.13 3.39
C ILE A 419 6.03 -4.81 2.06
N CYS A 420 5.86 -6.14 2.03
CA CYS A 420 5.32 -6.86 0.87
C CYS A 420 3.88 -6.41 0.53
N ALA A 421 2.99 -6.33 1.52
CA ALA A 421 1.63 -5.82 1.31
C ALA A 421 1.63 -4.35 0.83
N GLY A 422 2.49 -3.50 1.41
CA GLY A 422 2.64 -2.11 0.99
C GLY A 422 3.14 -1.95 -0.45
N ALA A 423 4.04 -2.82 -0.91
CA ALA A 423 4.53 -2.83 -2.29
C ALA A 423 3.43 -3.17 -3.31
N CYS A 424 2.28 -3.71 -2.88
CA CYS A 424 1.11 -3.91 -3.75
C CYS A 424 0.43 -2.58 -4.16
N THR A 425 0.77 -1.45 -3.53
CA THR A 425 0.05 -0.18 -3.74
C THR A 425 0.37 0.52 -5.08
N ASP A 426 1.48 0.21 -5.73
CA ASP A 426 1.93 0.96 -6.93
C ASP A 426 2.73 0.06 -7.88
N ALA A 427 2.42 0.15 -9.19
CA ALA A 427 3.07 -0.62 -10.24
C ALA A 427 4.59 -0.42 -10.30
N ARG A 428 5.10 0.76 -9.88
CA ARG A 428 6.55 1.04 -9.83
C ARG A 428 7.32 0.15 -8.84
N PHE A 429 6.61 -0.51 -7.93
CA PHE A 429 7.20 -1.41 -6.94
C PHE A 429 7.26 -2.87 -7.37
N GLN A 430 6.79 -3.27 -8.57
CA GLN A 430 6.65 -4.69 -8.96
C GLN A 430 7.90 -5.55 -8.69
N GLY A 431 9.10 -5.09 -9.09
CA GLY A 431 10.34 -5.84 -8.85
C GLY A 431 10.71 -5.97 -7.37
N PHE A 432 10.32 -5.00 -6.54
CA PHE A 432 10.50 -5.06 -5.09
C PHE A 432 9.41 -5.91 -4.42
N LEU A 433 8.15 -5.84 -4.89
CA LEU A 433 7.06 -6.73 -4.47
C LEU A 433 7.43 -8.20 -4.70
N ASP A 434 7.98 -8.53 -5.88
CA ASP A 434 8.42 -9.89 -6.20
C ASP A 434 9.58 -10.35 -5.30
N ALA A 435 10.53 -9.48 -5.00
CA ALA A 435 11.62 -9.76 -4.07
C ALA A 435 11.11 -10.00 -2.63
N MET A 436 10.24 -9.11 -2.13
CA MET A 436 9.62 -9.23 -0.81
C MET A 436 8.73 -10.47 -0.70
N TRP A 437 7.99 -10.81 -1.75
CA TRP A 437 7.19 -12.04 -1.80
C TRP A 437 8.08 -13.28 -1.71
N ASN A 438 9.12 -13.37 -2.55
CA ASN A 438 10.03 -14.52 -2.58
C ASN A 438 10.79 -14.70 -1.25
N TRP A 439 11.14 -13.60 -0.57
CA TRP A 439 11.70 -13.65 0.78
C TRP A 439 10.71 -14.25 1.78
N ASN A 440 9.50 -13.69 1.90
CA ASN A 440 8.49 -14.17 2.84
C ASN A 440 8.04 -15.63 2.53
N ALA A 441 8.04 -16.03 1.26
CA ALA A 441 7.73 -17.40 0.85
C ALA A 441 8.74 -18.44 1.33
N THR A 442 9.98 -18.03 1.60
CA THR A 442 11.07 -18.91 2.04
C THR A 442 11.44 -18.72 3.51
N HIS A 443 10.95 -17.67 4.15
CA HIS A 443 11.24 -17.29 5.54
C HIS A 443 9.96 -17.21 6.39
N LEU A 444 9.11 -18.24 6.31
CA LEU A 444 8.02 -18.39 7.29
C LEU A 444 8.63 -18.56 8.68
N THR A 445 8.23 -17.72 9.63
CA THR A 445 8.37 -18.06 11.05
C THR A 445 7.07 -18.67 11.57
N THR A 446 7.16 -19.50 12.61
CA THR A 446 6.00 -19.88 13.44
C THR A 446 6.05 -19.19 14.80
N GLY A 447 6.82 -18.12 14.93
CA GLY A 447 6.90 -17.26 16.12
C GLY A 447 5.66 -16.37 16.24
N TYR A 448 5.12 -16.21 17.45
CA TYR A 448 4.07 -15.20 17.66
C TYR A 448 4.60 -13.82 17.25
N TYR A 449 3.71 -12.97 16.75
CA TYR A 449 3.95 -11.65 16.18
C TYR A 449 4.43 -11.74 14.73
N ASP A 450 5.59 -12.34 14.50
CA ASP A 450 6.14 -12.49 13.15
C ASP A 450 5.22 -13.31 12.25
N SER A 451 4.74 -14.46 12.71
CA SER A 451 4.01 -15.41 11.87
C SER A 451 2.61 -14.91 11.48
N GLU A 452 1.88 -14.31 12.42
CA GLU A 452 0.56 -13.75 12.18
C GLU A 452 0.62 -12.57 11.21
N ILE A 453 1.50 -11.59 11.46
CA ILE A 453 1.62 -10.38 10.66
C ILE A 453 2.16 -10.70 9.26
N GLN A 454 3.12 -11.63 9.16
CA GLN A 454 3.61 -12.13 7.87
C GLN A 454 2.48 -12.76 7.05
N LEU A 455 1.75 -13.71 7.64
CA LEU A 455 0.71 -14.45 6.93
C LEU A 455 -0.47 -13.55 6.51
N LEU A 456 -0.95 -12.67 7.40
CA LEU A 456 -2.01 -11.70 7.09
C LEU A 456 -1.59 -10.75 5.97
N SER A 457 -0.33 -10.29 5.96
CA SER A 457 0.19 -9.43 4.90
C SER A 457 0.35 -10.17 3.56
N MET A 458 0.74 -11.45 3.56
CA MET A 458 0.80 -12.25 2.34
C MET A 458 -0.59 -12.65 1.81
N VAL A 459 -1.60 -12.76 2.68
CA VAL A 459 -3.01 -12.87 2.26
C VAL A 459 -3.44 -11.61 1.50
N VAL A 460 -3.03 -10.41 1.96
CA VAL A 460 -3.18 -9.17 1.18
C VAL A 460 -2.41 -9.24 -0.14
N ALA A 461 -1.11 -9.55 -0.13
CA ALA A 461 -0.30 -9.54 -1.35
C ALA A 461 -0.75 -10.56 -2.42
N SER A 462 -1.33 -11.69 -2.03
CA SER A 462 -1.78 -12.75 -2.95
C SER A 462 -3.16 -12.53 -3.59
N GLY A 463 -3.85 -11.44 -3.25
CA GLY A 463 -5.23 -11.20 -3.69
C GLY A 463 -6.30 -11.96 -2.89
N ASN A 464 -5.96 -12.56 -1.75
CA ASN A 464 -6.88 -13.37 -0.94
C ASN A 464 -7.53 -12.61 0.23
N TRP A 465 -7.09 -11.39 0.52
CA TRP A 465 -7.78 -10.54 1.49
C TRP A 465 -9.11 -10.06 0.92
N TRP A 466 -10.14 -9.99 1.76
CA TRP A 466 -11.46 -9.47 1.37
C TRP A 466 -12.11 -8.77 2.55
N THR A 467 -13.18 -8.03 2.29
CA THR A 467 -13.93 -7.30 3.34
C THR A 467 -15.41 -7.62 3.23
N PRO A 468 -16.15 -7.71 4.35
CA PRO A 468 -17.58 -7.98 4.35
C PRO A 468 -18.44 -6.85 3.74
N ALA A 469 -17.84 -5.70 3.43
CA ALA A 469 -18.47 -4.63 2.66
C ALA A 469 -18.46 -4.87 1.12
N GLY A 470 -17.74 -5.88 0.63
CA GLY A 470 -17.42 -6.04 -0.80
C GLY A 470 -16.31 -5.09 -1.26
N SER A 471 -16.03 -5.03 -2.56
CA SER A 471 -15.20 -3.93 -3.09
C SER A 471 -15.93 -2.61 -2.84
N PHE A 472 -15.25 -1.63 -2.26
CA PHE A 472 -15.87 -0.37 -1.87
C PHE A 472 -16.13 0.49 -3.12
N GLY A 473 -17.28 0.29 -3.76
CA GLY A 473 -17.87 1.35 -4.57
C GLY A 473 -18.00 2.60 -3.71
N SER A 474 -17.64 3.77 -4.25
CA SER A 474 -17.50 5.02 -3.50
C SER A 474 -18.85 5.54 -2.97
N GLY A 475 -19.30 4.99 -1.84
CA GLY A 475 -20.55 5.35 -1.16
C GLY A 475 -20.29 6.22 0.07
N GLY A 476 -20.48 7.53 -0.07
CA GLY A 476 -20.27 8.49 1.01
C GLY A 476 -21.37 8.43 2.09
N GLY A 477 -20.96 8.51 3.35
CA GLY A 477 -21.86 8.79 4.47
C GLY A 477 -22.02 10.30 4.71
N THR A 478 -23.26 10.78 4.73
CA THR A 478 -23.57 12.16 5.13
C THR A 478 -23.18 12.44 6.58
N VAL A 479 -22.46 13.53 6.81
CA VAL A 479 -22.42 14.22 8.10
C VAL A 479 -22.83 15.67 7.90
N THR A 480 -23.97 16.04 8.48
CA THR A 480 -24.34 17.43 8.72
C THR A 480 -23.44 17.98 9.82
N ASP A 481 -22.82 19.15 9.58
CA ASP A 481 -22.43 20.04 10.67
C ASP A 481 -22.77 21.48 10.28
N GLY A 482 -23.13 22.27 11.29
CA GLY A 482 -23.52 23.65 11.13
C GLY A 482 -23.20 24.44 12.39
N GLN A 483 -22.09 25.18 12.35
CA GLN A 483 -21.95 26.45 13.05
C GLN A 483 -21.25 27.49 12.17
N GLN A 484 -21.64 28.75 12.37
CA GLN A 484 -21.27 29.93 11.57
C GLN A 484 -19.75 30.19 11.64
N GLN A 485 -19.05 30.38 10.52
CA GLN A 485 -19.12 31.48 9.54
C GLN A 485 -18.59 32.82 10.09
N THR A 486 -17.38 33.19 9.65
CA THR A 486 -16.98 34.58 9.42
C THR A 486 -17.08 34.89 7.92
N ALA A 487 -17.38 36.14 7.57
CA ALA A 487 -17.92 36.54 6.26
C ALA A 487 -16.85 36.66 5.15
N PRO A 488 -17.24 36.56 3.85
CA PRO A 488 -16.31 36.28 2.75
C PRO A 488 -15.65 37.52 2.14
N GLN A 489 -14.40 37.38 1.67
CA GLN A 489 -13.87 38.23 0.60
C GLN A 489 -14.27 37.66 -0.76
N GLN A 490 -14.70 38.56 -1.65
CA GLN A 490 -15.20 38.30 -2.99
C GLN A 490 -14.13 37.66 -3.90
N PRO A 491 -14.45 36.59 -4.66
CA PRO A 491 -13.55 36.06 -5.69
C PRO A 491 -13.27 37.08 -6.81
N ALA A 492 -12.03 37.11 -7.31
CA ALA A 492 -11.67 37.88 -8.48
C ALA A 492 -12.39 37.38 -9.75
N PRO A 493 -12.56 38.21 -10.81
CA PRO A 493 -13.29 37.84 -12.01
C PRO A 493 -12.66 36.68 -12.78
N ALA A 494 -13.49 35.90 -13.49
CA ALA A 494 -13.05 34.81 -14.34
C ALA A 494 -12.17 35.31 -15.52
N PRO A 495 -11.09 34.58 -15.89
CA PRO A 495 -10.33 34.87 -17.11
C PRO A 495 -11.17 34.64 -18.37
N ALA A 496 -10.98 35.49 -19.39
CA ALA A 496 -11.72 35.40 -20.64
C ALA A 496 -11.13 34.35 -21.60
N GLY A 497 -11.91 33.32 -21.92
CA GLY A 497 -11.62 32.31 -22.94
C GLY A 497 -12.69 31.21 -22.89
N GLY A 498 -13.48 31.05 -23.96
CA GLY A 498 -14.72 30.26 -23.91
C GLY A 498 -14.55 28.73 -23.77
N ASN A 499 -13.32 28.21 -23.87
CA ASN A 499 -13.02 26.78 -23.73
C ASN A 499 -12.58 26.46 -22.29
N VAL A 500 -13.23 25.49 -21.66
CA VAL A 500 -12.96 24.99 -20.32
C VAL A 500 -11.75 24.04 -20.28
N LEU A 501 -11.36 23.49 -21.44
CA LEU A 501 -10.19 22.64 -21.59
C LEU A 501 -8.93 23.46 -21.90
N ALA A 502 -7.85 23.14 -21.19
CA ALA A 502 -6.50 23.60 -21.50
C ALA A 502 -5.79 22.56 -22.38
N ASN A 503 -5.06 22.99 -23.41
CA ASN A 503 -4.25 22.09 -24.26
C ASN A 503 -5.07 20.91 -24.85
N GLY A 504 -6.32 21.14 -25.25
CA GLY A 504 -7.16 20.13 -25.92
C GLY A 504 -6.82 19.91 -27.39
N ASP A 505 -5.99 20.79 -27.95
CA ASP A 505 -5.25 20.70 -29.21
C ASP A 505 -3.92 19.94 -29.09
N PHE A 506 -3.58 19.46 -27.89
CA PHE A 506 -2.39 18.65 -27.56
C PHE A 506 -1.03 19.22 -28.02
N ALA A 507 -0.98 20.49 -28.43
CA ALA A 507 0.21 21.18 -28.91
C ALA A 507 1.33 21.28 -27.85
N SER A 508 0.96 21.23 -26.56
CA SER A 508 1.87 21.16 -25.40
C SER A 508 2.03 19.72 -24.87
N GLY A 509 1.80 18.70 -25.69
CA GLY A 509 1.87 17.30 -25.28
C GLY A 509 0.76 16.95 -24.28
N MET A 510 1.10 16.17 -23.25
CA MET A 510 0.16 15.78 -22.19
C MET A 510 -0.05 16.87 -21.12
N ALA A 511 0.35 18.12 -21.33
CA ALA A 511 0.20 19.17 -20.33
C ALA A 511 -1.28 19.36 -19.94
N ASN A 512 -1.57 19.30 -18.64
CA ASN A 512 -2.92 19.33 -18.05
C ASN A 512 -3.82 18.12 -18.41
N TRP A 513 -3.28 17.05 -19.02
CA TRP A 513 -3.99 15.80 -19.26
C TRP A 513 -3.34 14.68 -18.44
N GLU A 514 -4.13 14.06 -17.57
CA GLU A 514 -3.76 12.85 -16.85
C GLU A 514 -3.71 11.67 -17.83
N ASN A 515 -2.66 10.85 -17.75
CA ASN A 515 -2.51 9.65 -18.57
C ASN A 515 -3.07 8.45 -17.81
N TRP A 516 -4.19 7.90 -18.27
CA TRP A 516 -4.85 6.72 -17.70
C TRP A 516 -4.32 5.40 -18.30
N GLY A 517 -3.10 5.42 -18.83
CA GLY A 517 -2.41 4.28 -19.42
C GLY A 517 -2.54 4.24 -20.94
N ASN A 518 -1.55 3.65 -21.61
CA ASN A 518 -1.49 3.48 -23.07
C ASN A 518 -1.67 4.74 -23.93
N ALA A 519 -1.66 5.95 -23.35
CA ALA A 519 -1.80 7.21 -24.09
C ALA A 519 -0.48 7.98 -24.22
N TRP A 520 -0.32 8.72 -25.30
CA TRP A 520 0.79 9.66 -25.54
C TRP A 520 0.38 10.70 -26.58
N VAL A 521 1.12 11.81 -26.70
CA VAL A 521 0.93 12.73 -27.83
C VAL A 521 1.94 12.43 -28.94
N ALA A 522 1.46 12.28 -30.17
CA ALA A 522 2.28 12.12 -31.37
C ALA A 522 1.68 12.91 -32.53
N ALA A 523 2.54 13.52 -33.35
CA ALA A 523 2.16 14.38 -34.46
C ALA A 523 1.19 15.54 -34.11
N GLY A 524 1.16 15.95 -32.83
CA GLY A 524 0.27 17.01 -32.33
C GLY A 524 -1.09 16.52 -31.83
N ALA A 525 -1.41 15.22 -31.93
CA ALA A 525 -2.67 14.65 -31.46
C ALA A 525 -2.46 13.69 -30.28
N LEU A 526 -3.50 13.49 -29.46
CA LEU A 526 -3.53 12.44 -28.45
C LEU A 526 -3.75 11.07 -29.11
N ASN A 527 -2.79 10.18 -28.92
CA ASN A 527 -2.87 8.79 -29.32
C ASN A 527 -3.17 7.91 -28.09
N VAL A 528 -4.02 6.90 -28.26
CA VAL A 528 -4.26 5.81 -27.30
C VAL A 528 -4.00 4.48 -28.00
N GLY A 529 -3.05 3.72 -27.48
CA GLY A 529 -2.43 2.58 -28.17
C GLY A 529 -3.25 1.30 -28.22
N ALA A 530 -2.53 0.19 -28.45
CA ALA A 530 -3.14 -1.12 -28.63
C ALA A 530 -3.62 -1.76 -27.31
N GLY A 531 -3.08 -1.34 -26.16
CA GLY A 531 -3.59 -1.72 -24.84
C GLY A 531 -4.78 -0.86 -24.42
N ALA A 532 -5.60 -1.37 -23.49
CA ALA A 532 -6.69 -0.59 -22.91
C ALA A 532 -6.14 0.59 -22.09
N GLY A 533 -6.74 1.77 -22.22
CA GLY A 533 -6.25 2.97 -21.56
C GLY A 533 -6.83 4.25 -22.16
N GLY A 534 -6.24 5.39 -21.83
CA GLY A 534 -6.78 6.68 -22.21
C GLY A 534 -6.08 7.88 -21.55
N ALA A 535 -6.73 9.02 -21.62
CA ALA A 535 -6.32 10.24 -20.93
C ALA A 535 -7.53 11.10 -20.56
N ALA A 536 -7.39 11.95 -19.55
CA ALA A 536 -8.46 12.83 -19.13
C ALA A 536 -7.97 14.18 -18.61
N GLN A 537 -8.86 15.16 -18.59
CA GLN A 537 -8.64 16.44 -17.95
C GLN A 537 -9.81 16.79 -17.03
N HIS A 538 -9.50 17.17 -15.80
CA HIS A 538 -10.49 17.62 -14.83
C HIS A 538 -11.20 18.91 -15.28
N VAL A 539 -12.52 18.87 -15.31
CA VAL A 539 -13.43 20.00 -15.56
C VAL A 539 -14.34 20.31 -14.37
N GLY A 540 -14.22 19.56 -13.27
CA GLY A 540 -14.87 19.84 -12.00
C GLY A 540 -14.61 21.29 -11.53
N GLY A 541 -15.64 21.94 -11.01
CA GLY A 541 -15.60 23.35 -10.58
C GLY A 541 -15.46 24.39 -11.70
N LYS A 542 -15.25 24.00 -12.96
CA LYS A 542 -15.09 24.92 -14.11
C LYS A 542 -16.38 25.14 -14.92
N LEU A 543 -17.47 24.44 -14.60
CA LEU A 543 -18.74 24.48 -15.33
C LEU A 543 -19.82 25.21 -14.54
N ALA A 544 -20.55 26.11 -15.19
CA ALA A 544 -21.66 26.85 -14.60
C ALA A 544 -22.95 26.00 -14.65
N ALA A 545 -23.50 25.65 -13.48
CA ALA A 545 -24.75 24.89 -13.37
C ALA A 545 -25.90 25.55 -14.14
N GLY A 546 -26.74 24.74 -14.79
CA GLY A 546 -27.82 25.20 -15.68
C GLY A 546 -27.36 25.66 -17.07
N THR A 547 -26.06 25.83 -17.30
CA THR A 547 -25.54 26.23 -18.62
C THR A 547 -25.42 25.00 -19.53
N LYS A 548 -25.88 25.13 -20.78
CA LYS A 548 -25.65 24.13 -21.82
C LYS A 548 -24.21 24.23 -22.32
N TYR A 549 -23.50 23.11 -22.34
CA TYR A 549 -22.14 22.98 -22.87
C TYR A 549 -22.13 22.05 -24.09
N GLN A 550 -21.14 22.25 -24.95
CA GLN A 550 -20.83 21.41 -26.09
C GLN A 550 -19.36 21.01 -26.04
N LEU A 551 -19.10 19.70 -26.02
CA LEU A 551 -17.79 19.10 -26.23
C LEU A 551 -17.65 18.78 -27.72
N THR A 552 -16.64 19.35 -28.38
CA THR A 552 -16.30 19.08 -29.78
C THR A 552 -14.86 18.63 -29.93
N GLY A 553 -14.55 17.98 -31.05
CA GLY A 553 -13.18 17.68 -31.48
C GLY A 553 -13.17 16.75 -32.69
N THR A 554 -12.01 16.18 -33.00
CA THR A 554 -11.85 15.17 -34.05
C THR A 554 -11.27 13.88 -33.49
N ALA A 555 -11.80 12.74 -33.90
CA ALA A 555 -11.27 11.43 -33.51
C ALA A 555 -11.26 10.44 -34.70
N ASN A 556 -10.37 9.46 -34.67
CA ASN A 556 -10.36 8.29 -35.55
C ASN A 556 -9.57 7.12 -34.93
N VAL A 557 -9.57 5.97 -35.58
CA VAL A 557 -8.68 4.84 -35.28
C VAL A 557 -7.74 4.54 -36.45
N THR A 558 -6.60 3.91 -36.24
CA THR A 558 -5.65 3.55 -37.31
C THR A 558 -5.91 2.18 -37.97
N GLY A 559 -6.91 1.42 -37.48
CA GLY A 559 -7.23 0.07 -37.93
C GLY A 559 -8.72 -0.25 -37.74
N ALA A 560 -9.26 -1.15 -38.56
CA ALA A 560 -10.68 -1.48 -38.56
C ALA A 560 -11.04 -2.46 -37.43
N GLY A 561 -12.28 -2.37 -36.92
CA GLY A 561 -12.80 -3.23 -35.86
C GLY A 561 -12.64 -2.66 -34.43
N ASP A 562 -11.73 -1.71 -34.26
CA ASP A 562 -11.53 -0.97 -33.01
C ASP A 562 -12.36 0.32 -32.96
N GLY A 563 -12.46 0.94 -31.78
CA GLY A 563 -13.01 2.29 -31.64
C GLY A 563 -12.45 3.03 -30.43
N VAL A 564 -12.26 4.33 -30.58
CA VAL A 564 -11.89 5.27 -29.52
C VAL A 564 -13.14 5.99 -29.01
N TYR A 565 -13.23 6.19 -27.71
CA TYR A 565 -14.35 6.84 -27.04
C TYR A 565 -13.90 8.20 -26.57
N VAL A 566 -14.59 9.26 -26.98
CA VAL A 566 -14.42 10.60 -26.41
C VAL A 566 -15.66 10.89 -25.57
N GLY A 567 -15.50 11.37 -24.35
CA GLY A 567 -16.62 11.57 -23.44
C GLY A 567 -16.42 12.64 -22.37
N VAL A 568 -17.50 12.91 -21.67
CA VAL A 568 -17.56 13.78 -20.51
C VAL A 568 -18.31 13.06 -19.40
N LYS A 569 -17.71 13.02 -18.21
CA LYS A 569 -18.36 12.51 -17.00
C LYS A 569 -18.35 13.60 -15.94
N LEU A 570 -19.52 13.97 -15.43
CA LEU A 570 -19.69 14.90 -14.31
C LEU A 570 -20.31 14.16 -13.14
N MET A 571 -19.82 14.46 -11.95
CA MET A 571 -20.29 13.85 -10.70
C MET A 571 -20.58 14.94 -9.67
N ASP A 572 -21.49 14.62 -8.75
CA ASP A 572 -21.70 15.43 -7.56
C ASP A 572 -20.52 15.33 -6.57
N GLN A 573 -20.65 16.05 -5.45
CA GLN A 573 -19.66 16.06 -4.37
C GLN A 573 -19.49 14.72 -3.63
N TRP A 574 -20.35 13.74 -3.92
CA TRP A 574 -20.31 12.39 -3.35
C TRP A 574 -19.82 11.35 -4.37
N GLY A 575 -19.44 11.77 -5.58
CA GLY A 575 -19.06 10.88 -6.69
C GLY A 575 -20.25 10.31 -7.46
N GLY A 576 -21.49 10.72 -7.14
CA GLY A 576 -22.70 10.33 -7.85
C GLY A 576 -22.69 10.87 -9.28
N VAL A 577 -22.77 9.97 -10.27
CA VAL A 577 -22.68 10.33 -11.70
C VAL A 577 -23.92 11.10 -12.15
N LEU A 578 -23.74 12.37 -12.53
CA LEU A 578 -24.82 13.27 -12.98
C LEU A 578 -24.85 13.43 -14.52
N VAL A 579 -23.70 13.32 -15.17
CA VAL A 579 -23.57 13.23 -16.64
C VAL A 579 -22.58 12.12 -16.94
N ASP A 580 -22.94 11.22 -17.84
CA ASP A 580 -22.02 10.25 -18.43
C ASP A 580 -22.39 10.12 -19.91
N GLN A 581 -21.67 10.86 -20.76
CA GLN A 581 -21.92 10.88 -22.19
C GLN A 581 -20.62 10.64 -22.93
N LEU A 582 -20.65 9.71 -23.88
CA LEU A 582 -19.54 9.38 -24.73
C LEU A 582 -19.99 9.19 -26.18
N GLN A 583 -19.09 9.45 -27.11
CA GLN A 583 -19.22 9.14 -28.51
C GLN A 583 -18.08 8.19 -28.88
N LYS A 584 -18.44 6.98 -29.32
CA LYS A 584 -17.49 6.07 -29.96
C LYS A 584 -17.21 6.57 -31.38
N VAL A 585 -15.94 6.53 -31.79
CA VAL A 585 -15.51 6.70 -33.17
C VAL A 585 -14.66 5.49 -33.57
N ASP A 586 -15.17 4.73 -34.53
CA ASP A 586 -14.55 3.55 -35.16
C ASP A 586 -14.23 3.79 -36.66
N SER A 587 -14.33 5.04 -37.10
CA SER A 587 -13.88 5.49 -38.42
C SER A 587 -12.34 5.53 -38.49
N GLN A 588 -11.79 5.10 -39.62
CA GLN A 588 -10.37 5.26 -39.92
C GLN A 588 -9.98 6.68 -40.40
N SER A 589 -10.97 7.51 -40.71
CA SER A 589 -10.76 8.92 -41.11
C SER A 589 -11.19 9.86 -39.98
N PRO A 590 -10.48 11.00 -39.77
CA PRO A 590 -10.85 12.00 -38.77
C PRO A 590 -12.33 12.38 -38.85
N THR A 591 -13.06 12.11 -37.78
CA THR A 591 -14.51 12.26 -37.68
C THR A 591 -14.84 13.20 -36.52
N GLY A 592 -15.82 14.08 -36.72
CA GLY A 592 -16.24 15.04 -35.71
C GLY A 592 -16.89 14.37 -34.49
N VAL A 593 -16.39 14.73 -33.30
CA VAL A 593 -17.06 14.48 -32.03
C VAL A 593 -17.96 15.67 -31.70
N SER A 594 -19.20 15.42 -31.27
CA SER A 594 -20.09 16.47 -30.76
C SER A 594 -21.03 15.94 -29.69
N ILE A 595 -20.77 16.31 -28.43
CA ILE A 595 -21.56 15.89 -27.26
C ILE A 595 -22.14 17.15 -26.61
N SER A 596 -23.46 17.20 -26.42
CA SER A 596 -24.17 18.35 -25.84
C SER A 596 -24.88 17.95 -24.55
N PHE A 597 -24.56 18.62 -23.45
CA PHE A 597 -25.18 18.39 -22.14
C PHE A 597 -25.48 19.72 -21.45
N THR A 598 -26.41 19.73 -20.50
CA THR A 598 -26.58 20.85 -19.56
C THR A 598 -25.83 20.51 -18.29
N ALA A 599 -24.93 21.39 -17.83
CA ALA A 599 -24.20 21.17 -16.58
C ALA A 599 -25.22 21.10 -15.42
N PRO A 600 -25.37 19.96 -14.74
CA PRO A 600 -26.43 19.79 -13.76
C PRO A 600 -26.11 20.54 -12.47
N GLN A 601 -27.16 20.97 -11.77
CA GLN A 601 -27.00 21.54 -10.43
C GLN A 601 -26.42 20.46 -9.51
N GLY A 602 -25.36 20.81 -8.77
CA GLY A 602 -24.66 19.88 -7.88
C GLY A 602 -23.42 19.21 -8.49
N ALA A 603 -23.11 19.38 -9.78
CA ALA A 603 -21.84 18.91 -10.35
C ALA A 603 -20.66 19.68 -9.74
N THR A 604 -19.78 18.97 -9.01
CA THR A 604 -18.58 19.56 -8.39
C THR A 604 -17.29 18.95 -8.93
N SER A 605 -17.33 17.69 -9.37
CA SER A 605 -16.20 16.99 -9.97
C SER A 605 -16.55 16.46 -11.36
N GLY A 606 -15.54 16.10 -12.14
CA GLY A 606 -15.73 15.59 -13.49
C GLY A 606 -14.54 15.77 -14.40
N TYR A 607 -14.58 15.09 -15.53
CA TYR A 607 -13.51 15.06 -16.53
C TYR A 607 -14.08 14.97 -17.95
N VAL A 608 -13.40 15.61 -18.89
CA VAL A 608 -13.42 15.19 -20.31
C VAL A 608 -12.34 14.14 -20.47
N PHE A 609 -12.67 13.04 -21.15
CA PHE A 609 -11.78 11.90 -21.30
C PHE A 609 -11.77 11.36 -22.72
N VAL A 610 -10.67 10.70 -23.05
CA VAL A 610 -10.49 9.85 -24.21
C VAL A 610 -10.12 8.47 -23.70
N TRP A 611 -10.79 7.43 -24.18
CA TRP A 611 -10.55 6.04 -23.78
C TRP A 611 -10.53 5.12 -24.99
N LYS A 612 -9.72 4.06 -24.96
CA LYS A 612 -9.75 2.97 -25.93
C LYS A 612 -9.67 1.64 -25.20
N ASN A 613 -10.43 0.66 -25.67
CA ASN A 613 -10.27 -0.72 -25.23
C ASN A 613 -9.09 -1.39 -25.97
N ALA A 614 -8.54 -2.46 -25.40
CA ALA A 614 -7.46 -3.21 -26.03
C ALA A 614 -7.88 -3.73 -27.42
N GLY A 615 -7.01 -3.58 -28.41
CA GLY A 615 -7.28 -3.87 -29.82
C GLY A 615 -6.14 -3.37 -30.71
N GLY A 616 -6.01 -3.88 -31.93
CA GLY A 616 -4.81 -3.69 -32.76
C GLY A 616 -4.57 -2.27 -33.30
N ALA A 617 -5.55 -1.36 -33.21
CA ALA A 617 -5.44 0.01 -33.68
C ALA A 617 -4.98 0.99 -32.59
N VAL A 618 -4.48 2.15 -33.03
CA VAL A 618 -4.31 3.34 -32.20
C VAL A 618 -5.52 4.24 -32.40
N GLY A 619 -6.14 4.69 -31.32
CA GLY A 619 -7.11 5.79 -31.33
C GLY A 619 -6.37 7.12 -31.39
N VAL A 620 -6.77 8.03 -32.28
CA VAL A 620 -6.18 9.35 -32.44
C VAL A 620 -7.29 10.37 -32.18
N VAL A 621 -7.04 11.34 -31.29
CA VAL A 621 -8.00 12.38 -30.90
C VAL A 621 -7.30 13.73 -30.80
N ASP A 622 -7.93 14.77 -31.31
CA ASP A 622 -7.37 16.11 -31.40
C ASP A 622 -8.45 17.20 -31.34
N ASN A 623 -8.05 18.44 -31.08
CA ASN A 623 -8.87 19.65 -31.07
C ASN A 623 -10.09 19.58 -30.12
N LEU A 624 -9.90 18.95 -28.95
CA LEU A 624 -10.93 18.87 -27.91
C LEU A 624 -11.22 20.26 -27.32
N SER A 625 -12.49 20.65 -27.35
CA SER A 625 -12.98 21.90 -26.80
C SER A 625 -14.29 21.68 -26.05
N LEU A 626 -14.41 22.22 -24.84
CA LEU A 626 -15.64 22.21 -24.04
C LEU A 626 -16.07 23.65 -23.78
N ALA A 627 -17.11 24.12 -24.46
CA ALA A 627 -17.55 25.52 -24.40
C ALA A 627 -19.07 25.64 -24.18
N PRO A 628 -19.57 26.77 -23.64
CA PRO A 628 -21.01 27.03 -23.58
C PRO A 628 -21.65 27.02 -24.97
N ALA A 629 -22.78 26.33 -25.11
CA ALA A 629 -23.49 26.18 -26.38
C ALA A 629 -24.08 27.53 -26.82
N GLY A 630 -23.39 28.22 -27.73
CA GLY A 630 -23.75 29.56 -28.23
C GLY A 630 -22.54 30.45 -28.55
N SER A 631 -21.35 30.15 -28.02
CA SER A 631 -20.11 30.87 -28.36
C SER A 631 -19.48 30.30 -29.64
N GLY A 632 -19.99 30.70 -30.80
CA GLY A 632 -19.46 30.26 -32.11
C GLY A 632 -18.13 30.92 -32.48
N GLY A 633 -17.16 30.12 -32.92
CA GLY A 633 -15.89 30.55 -33.52
C GLY A 633 -15.37 29.47 -34.48
N THR A 634 -14.99 29.85 -35.70
CA THR A 634 -14.80 28.93 -36.84
C THR A 634 -13.36 28.41 -37.03
N THR A 635 -13.27 27.28 -37.74
CA THR A 635 -12.06 26.53 -38.14
C THR A 635 -11.00 27.33 -38.92
N GLY A 636 -9.71 26.98 -38.77
CA GLY A 636 -8.64 27.37 -39.69
C GLY A 636 -7.25 26.81 -39.34
N GLN A 637 -6.73 25.89 -40.16
CA GLN A 637 -5.38 25.29 -40.04
C GLN A 637 -4.34 26.08 -40.85
N PRO A 638 -3.05 26.09 -40.45
CA PRO A 638 -1.96 25.94 -41.45
C PRO A 638 -0.93 24.84 -41.10
N ALA A 639 -0.18 24.40 -42.12
CA ALA A 639 0.72 23.25 -42.12
C ALA A 639 2.14 23.53 -41.53
N PRO A 640 2.92 22.49 -41.15
CA PRO A 640 4.22 22.65 -40.50
C PRO A 640 5.40 22.90 -41.47
N THR A 641 6.36 23.72 -41.04
CA THR A 641 7.64 23.99 -41.73
C THR A 641 8.86 23.53 -40.91
N ALA A 642 9.96 23.23 -41.61
CA ALA A 642 11.18 22.62 -41.07
C ALA A 642 12.05 23.58 -40.21
N PRO A 643 12.91 23.06 -39.30
CA PRO A 643 13.66 23.87 -38.33
C PRO A 643 14.95 24.51 -38.89
N ALA A 644 15.31 25.67 -38.35
CA ALA A 644 16.55 26.38 -38.65
C ALA A 644 17.63 26.15 -37.59
N THR A 645 18.89 25.98 -38.02
CA THR A 645 20.08 25.83 -37.17
C THR A 645 20.79 27.15 -36.92
N GLY A 646 21.10 27.50 -35.67
CA GLY A 646 21.77 28.77 -35.35
C GLY A 646 22.41 28.93 -33.96
N GLY A 647 22.57 27.87 -33.17
CA GLY A 647 23.16 27.93 -31.83
C GLY A 647 24.60 27.41 -31.77
N SER A 648 25.44 28.01 -30.91
CA SER A 648 26.74 27.44 -30.53
C SER A 648 26.54 26.15 -29.72
N GLU A 649 27.31 25.12 -30.05
CA GLU A 649 27.33 23.82 -29.35
C GLU A 649 27.82 23.97 -27.90
N LEU A 650 27.12 23.31 -26.96
CA LEU A 650 27.39 23.37 -25.52
C LEU A 650 27.89 22.03 -24.95
N LEU A 651 27.76 20.93 -25.71
CA LEU A 651 28.41 19.66 -25.36
C LEU A 651 29.86 19.63 -25.83
N VAL A 652 30.76 19.19 -24.96
CA VAL A 652 32.15 18.88 -25.31
C VAL A 652 32.22 17.44 -25.80
N ASN A 653 32.92 17.18 -26.90
CA ASN A 653 33.06 15.81 -27.46
C ASN A 653 31.69 15.11 -27.71
N GLY A 654 30.69 15.86 -28.16
CA GLY A 654 29.36 15.31 -28.53
C GLY A 654 29.38 14.39 -29.76
N ASN A 655 30.46 14.39 -30.53
CA ASN A 655 30.73 13.48 -31.65
C ASN A 655 31.61 12.28 -31.27
N PHE A 656 31.97 12.12 -29.99
CA PHE A 656 32.77 11.01 -29.46
C PHE A 656 34.15 10.78 -30.11
N ALA A 657 34.67 11.79 -30.82
CA ALA A 657 35.95 11.71 -31.53
C ALA A 657 37.16 11.54 -30.60
N SER A 658 37.06 11.98 -29.34
CA SER A 658 38.06 11.72 -28.29
C SER A 658 37.62 10.64 -27.27
N GLY A 659 36.82 9.67 -27.72
CA GLY A 659 36.33 8.58 -26.88
C GLY A 659 35.28 9.06 -25.88
N MET A 660 35.33 8.56 -24.65
CA MET A 660 34.42 8.96 -23.56
C MET A 660 34.89 10.21 -22.78
N GLY A 661 35.89 10.96 -23.29
CA GLY A 661 36.35 12.18 -22.63
C GLY A 661 35.21 13.19 -22.42
N ASN A 662 35.03 13.65 -21.18
CA ASN A 662 33.93 14.53 -20.74
C ASN A 662 32.52 13.90 -20.71
N TRP A 663 32.40 12.57 -20.77
CA TRP A 663 31.15 11.84 -20.58
C TRP A 663 31.25 10.91 -19.38
N GLU A 664 30.31 11.05 -18.43
CA GLU A 664 30.10 10.10 -17.35
C GLU A 664 29.53 8.80 -17.93
N ASN A 665 30.11 7.66 -17.56
CA ASN A 665 29.59 6.35 -17.93
C ASN A 665 28.66 5.84 -16.84
N TRP A 666 27.38 5.68 -17.15
CA TRP A 666 26.36 5.17 -16.23
C TRP A 666 26.12 3.67 -16.39
N GLY A 667 27.08 2.97 -17.02
CA GLY A 667 27.08 1.54 -17.19
C GLY A 667 26.92 1.14 -18.66
N ASN A 668 27.47 -0.04 -18.97
CA ASN A 668 27.30 -0.76 -20.23
C ASN A 668 27.51 0.08 -21.51
N SER A 669 28.38 1.10 -21.44
CA SER A 669 28.64 2.01 -22.56
C SER A 669 30.13 2.13 -22.86
N TRP A 670 30.49 2.23 -24.13
CA TRP A 670 31.87 2.40 -24.60
C TRP A 670 31.90 3.13 -25.94
N VAL A 671 33.06 3.70 -26.34
CA VAL A 671 33.25 4.24 -27.69
C VAL A 671 34.10 3.29 -28.51
N SER A 672 33.66 2.98 -29.72
CA SER A 672 34.39 2.18 -30.71
C SER A 672 34.21 2.80 -32.09
N GLY A 673 35.30 2.94 -32.85
CA GLY A 673 35.26 3.54 -34.19
C GLY A 673 34.77 5.00 -34.24
N GLY A 674 34.87 5.75 -33.13
CA GLY A 674 34.31 7.11 -33.01
C GLY A 674 32.78 7.17 -32.79
N VAL A 675 32.14 6.04 -32.48
CA VAL A 675 30.71 5.94 -32.20
C VAL A 675 30.50 5.49 -30.75
N MET A 676 29.62 6.15 -30.01
CA MET A 676 29.23 5.73 -28.67
C MET A 676 28.24 4.57 -28.76
N ASN A 677 28.54 3.48 -28.06
CA ASN A 677 27.73 2.28 -27.99
C ASN A 677 27.14 2.19 -26.58
N VAL A 678 25.83 1.95 -26.49
CA VAL A 678 25.19 1.40 -25.28
C VAL A 678 24.85 -0.06 -25.56
N GLY A 679 25.33 -0.97 -24.74
CA GLY A 679 25.25 -2.41 -24.96
C GLY A 679 23.87 -3.03 -24.72
N THR A 680 23.85 -4.35 -24.51
CA THR A 680 22.62 -5.13 -24.32
C THR A 680 22.01 -5.02 -22.92
N GLY A 681 22.82 -4.97 -21.85
CA GLY A 681 22.35 -4.58 -20.52
C GLY A 681 21.80 -3.14 -20.45
N ALA A 682 21.14 -2.79 -19.33
CA ALA A 682 20.73 -1.41 -19.08
C ALA A 682 21.95 -0.52 -18.84
N GLY A 683 21.90 0.73 -19.29
CA GLY A 683 23.02 1.66 -19.15
C GLY A 683 22.90 2.89 -20.03
N GLY A 684 23.96 3.69 -20.03
CA GLY A 684 23.98 4.95 -20.75
C GLY A 684 25.19 5.82 -20.43
N VAL A 685 25.16 7.05 -20.94
CA VAL A 685 26.17 8.09 -20.70
C VAL A 685 25.50 9.43 -20.47
N ALA A 686 26.17 10.31 -19.73
CA ALA A 686 25.70 11.67 -19.55
C ALA A 686 26.84 12.69 -19.53
N GLN A 687 26.52 13.94 -19.85
CA GLN A 687 27.42 15.06 -19.67
C GLN A 687 26.75 16.13 -18.82
N ASN A 688 27.46 16.58 -17.79
CA ASN A 688 27.07 17.68 -16.93
C ASN A 688 27.02 19.01 -17.73
N ILE A 689 25.92 19.74 -17.57
CA ILE A 689 25.64 21.02 -18.23
C ILE A 689 25.40 22.16 -17.23
N ALA A 690 25.75 21.98 -15.95
CA ALA A 690 25.74 23.03 -14.95
C ALA A 690 26.55 24.25 -15.43
N GLY A 691 26.00 25.46 -15.25
CA GLY A 691 26.61 26.71 -15.75
C GLY A 691 26.59 26.91 -17.27
N LYS A 692 26.17 25.92 -18.07
CA LYS A 692 26.06 26.04 -19.55
C LYS A 692 24.68 26.50 -20.03
N ILE A 693 23.68 26.52 -19.14
CA ILE A 693 22.30 26.90 -19.44
C ILE A 693 21.88 28.16 -18.67
N THR A 694 20.95 28.91 -19.24
CA THR A 694 20.42 30.16 -18.70
C THR A 694 18.91 30.06 -18.56
N ALA A 695 18.37 30.32 -17.37
CA ALA A 695 16.94 30.27 -17.11
C ALA A 695 16.13 31.16 -18.07
N GLY A 696 14.99 30.67 -18.52
CA GLY A 696 14.13 31.31 -19.52
C GLY A 696 14.61 31.18 -20.97
N ARG A 697 15.85 30.71 -21.22
CA ARG A 697 16.35 30.50 -22.58
C ARG A 697 15.97 29.12 -23.11
N LYS A 698 15.75 29.04 -24.42
CA LYS A 698 15.42 27.81 -25.15
C LYS A 698 16.68 27.07 -25.58
N TYR A 699 16.58 25.74 -25.56
CA TYR A 699 17.65 24.82 -25.92
C TYR A 699 17.08 23.62 -26.66
N GLN A 700 17.91 22.95 -27.44
CA GLN A 700 17.57 21.71 -28.13
C GLN A 700 18.69 20.70 -27.93
N VAL A 701 18.35 19.52 -27.40
CA VAL A 701 19.22 18.34 -27.46
C VAL A 701 18.93 17.64 -28.77
N GLY A 702 19.95 17.42 -29.60
CA GLY A 702 19.87 16.59 -30.80
C GLY A 702 20.62 15.27 -30.60
N ILE A 703 20.13 14.20 -31.22
CA ILE A 703 20.81 12.90 -31.35
C ILE A 703 20.87 12.49 -32.82
N THR A 704 21.95 11.81 -33.21
CA THR A 704 21.98 10.94 -34.40
C THR A 704 22.43 9.56 -33.96
N GLY A 705 21.60 8.55 -34.19
CA GLY A 705 21.82 7.19 -33.70
C GLY A 705 20.96 6.13 -34.39
N HIS A 706 21.18 4.87 -34.05
CA HIS A 706 20.32 3.74 -34.42
C HIS A 706 20.55 2.53 -33.50
N LEU A 707 19.72 1.51 -33.63
CA LEU A 707 19.83 0.22 -32.97
C LEU A 707 20.37 -0.85 -33.92
N THR A 708 21.08 -1.86 -33.40
CA THR A 708 21.48 -3.04 -34.19
C THR A 708 20.34 -4.02 -34.48
N ALA A 709 19.26 -3.98 -33.71
CA ALA A 709 18.13 -4.89 -33.78
C ALA A 709 16.86 -4.24 -33.22
N PRO A 710 15.65 -4.74 -33.55
CA PRO A 710 14.40 -4.24 -32.99
C PRO A 710 14.41 -4.27 -31.46
N SER A 711 14.09 -3.15 -30.82
CA SER A 711 14.00 -3.05 -29.36
C SER A 711 13.08 -1.91 -28.93
N GLU A 712 12.97 -1.65 -27.63
CA GLU A 712 12.21 -0.53 -27.07
C GLU A 712 12.69 0.85 -27.57
N GLY A 713 13.95 0.97 -27.99
CA GLY A 713 14.56 2.22 -28.43
C GLY A 713 15.72 2.69 -27.54
N VAL A 714 16.37 3.78 -27.94
CA VAL A 714 17.35 4.51 -27.13
C VAL A 714 16.79 5.89 -26.77
N PHE A 715 16.80 6.21 -25.48
CA PHE A 715 16.34 7.48 -24.96
C PHE A 715 17.47 8.51 -25.02
N VAL A 716 17.23 9.67 -25.63
CA VAL A 716 18.05 10.87 -25.42
C VAL A 716 17.25 11.85 -24.57
N GLY A 717 17.88 12.50 -23.60
CA GLY A 717 17.16 13.43 -22.75
C GLY A 717 18.00 14.50 -22.07
N VAL A 718 17.31 15.38 -21.37
CA VAL A 718 17.84 16.39 -20.48
C VAL A 718 17.12 16.29 -19.14
N LYS A 719 17.88 16.33 -18.04
CA LYS A 719 17.32 16.48 -16.70
C LYS A 719 17.99 17.65 -16.02
N LEU A 720 17.20 18.59 -15.51
CA LEU A 720 17.66 19.78 -14.80
C LEU A 720 17.21 19.73 -13.34
N MET A 721 18.06 20.23 -12.46
CA MET A 721 17.88 20.23 -11.01
C MET A 721 18.09 21.63 -10.45
N ASN A 722 17.39 21.92 -9.36
CA ASN A 722 17.59 23.13 -8.57
C ASN A 722 18.78 22.99 -7.61
N SER A 723 19.07 24.06 -6.85
CA SER A 723 20.20 24.12 -5.91
C SER A 723 20.15 23.11 -4.77
N TRP A 724 18.99 22.46 -4.58
CA TRP A 724 18.74 21.45 -3.56
C TRP A 724 18.74 20.02 -4.14
N GLY A 725 19.06 19.86 -5.42
CA GLY A 725 19.06 18.56 -6.12
C GLY A 725 17.67 18.08 -6.57
N GLY A 726 16.61 18.86 -6.34
CA GLY A 726 15.26 18.53 -6.80
C GLY A 726 15.13 18.71 -8.32
N VAL A 727 14.54 17.73 -9.00
CA VAL A 727 14.33 17.78 -10.46
C VAL A 727 13.28 18.84 -10.81
N VAL A 728 13.62 19.75 -11.72
CA VAL A 728 12.76 20.84 -12.20
C VAL A 728 12.43 20.75 -13.69
N LEU A 729 13.17 19.92 -14.44
CA LEU A 729 12.84 19.53 -15.81
C LEU A 729 13.33 18.09 -16.02
N ASP A 730 12.50 17.27 -16.65
CA ASP A 730 12.89 15.95 -17.15
C ASP A 730 12.20 15.75 -18.50
N GLN A 731 12.98 15.65 -19.57
CA GLN A 731 12.45 15.50 -20.92
C GLN A 731 13.33 14.55 -21.72
N MET A 732 12.69 13.68 -22.50
CA MET A 732 13.37 12.70 -23.34
C MET A 732 12.65 12.49 -24.66
N HIS A 733 13.42 12.08 -25.67
CA HIS A 733 12.97 11.63 -26.98
C HIS A 733 13.46 10.19 -27.18
N LEU A 734 12.56 9.33 -27.66
CA LEU A 734 12.84 7.93 -27.92
C LEU A 734 13.21 7.73 -29.40
N LEU A 735 14.46 7.36 -29.65
CA LEU A 735 14.96 7.02 -30.97
C LEU A 735 14.87 5.50 -31.16
N ASN A 736 13.88 5.05 -31.93
CA ASN A 736 13.69 3.63 -32.27
C ASN A 736 13.79 3.44 -33.78
N SER A 737 15.02 3.32 -34.28
CA SER A 737 15.33 3.12 -35.70
C SER A 737 16.46 2.11 -35.86
N LEU A 738 16.36 1.23 -36.86
CA LEU A 738 17.41 0.26 -37.22
C LEU A 738 18.46 0.85 -38.16
N THR A 739 18.18 2.00 -38.78
CA THR A 739 19.09 2.76 -39.64
C THR A 739 19.40 4.11 -39.01
N PRO A 740 20.59 4.71 -39.27
CA PRO A 740 20.96 6.01 -38.72
C PRO A 740 19.87 7.06 -38.92
N ALA A 741 19.30 7.54 -37.81
CA ALA A 741 18.23 8.52 -37.77
C ALA A 741 18.58 9.63 -36.78
N SER A 742 18.08 10.83 -37.06
CA SER A 742 18.24 11.99 -36.17
C SER A 742 16.95 12.29 -35.43
N GLY A 743 17.08 12.58 -34.14
CA GLY A 743 15.99 12.97 -33.26
C GLY A 743 16.36 14.21 -32.44
N SER A 744 15.38 14.85 -31.80
CA SER A 744 15.68 15.96 -30.89
C SER A 744 14.60 16.15 -29.84
N VAL A 745 14.98 16.76 -28.71
CA VAL A 745 14.09 17.25 -27.66
C VAL A 745 14.39 18.71 -27.37
N GLY A 746 13.38 19.57 -27.50
CA GLY A 746 13.47 21.02 -27.27
C GLY A 746 12.91 21.39 -25.90
N PHE A 747 13.63 22.23 -25.15
CA PHE A 747 13.24 22.66 -23.81
C PHE A 747 13.47 24.15 -23.58
N THR A 748 12.74 24.72 -22.62
CA THR A 748 13.06 26.02 -22.02
C THR A 748 13.62 25.77 -20.63
N ALA A 749 14.80 26.31 -20.30
CA ALA A 749 15.40 26.11 -18.98
C ALA A 749 14.53 26.78 -17.89
N PRO A 750 14.01 26.04 -16.89
CA PRO A 750 13.17 26.63 -15.86
C PRO A 750 13.90 27.66 -14.98
N GLN A 751 13.14 28.57 -14.37
CA GLN A 751 13.67 29.41 -13.29
C GLN A 751 14.12 28.53 -12.12
N GLY A 752 15.28 28.84 -11.55
CA GLY A 752 15.88 28.07 -10.45
C GLY A 752 16.60 26.78 -10.87
N ALA A 753 16.73 26.46 -12.16
CA ALA A 753 17.63 25.39 -12.61
C ALA A 753 19.10 25.80 -12.45
N THR A 754 19.87 25.07 -11.65
CA THR A 754 21.27 25.39 -11.31
C THR A 754 22.26 24.29 -11.73
N SER A 755 21.79 23.06 -11.88
CA SER A 755 22.59 21.92 -12.35
C SER A 755 21.75 21.03 -13.26
N GLY A 756 22.39 20.07 -13.93
CA GLY A 756 21.70 19.17 -14.84
C GLY A 756 22.65 18.44 -15.78
N PHE A 757 22.10 17.51 -16.54
CA PHE A 757 22.83 16.72 -17.51
C PHE A 757 22.02 16.50 -18.80
N VAL A 758 22.72 16.37 -19.91
CA VAL A 758 22.21 15.72 -21.13
C VAL A 758 22.65 14.27 -21.10
N PHE A 759 21.75 13.34 -21.39
CA PHE A 759 22.00 11.91 -21.28
C PHE A 759 21.53 11.12 -22.50
N VAL A 760 22.15 9.97 -22.69
CA VAL A 760 21.59 8.85 -23.44
C VAL A 760 21.41 7.68 -22.49
N TRP A 761 20.25 7.02 -22.54
CA TRP A 761 19.93 5.84 -21.76
C TRP A 761 19.28 4.76 -22.62
N LYS A 762 19.49 3.50 -22.26
CA LYS A 762 18.83 2.35 -22.88
C LYS A 762 18.54 1.29 -21.81
N ASN A 763 17.37 0.67 -21.90
CA ASN A 763 17.00 -0.46 -21.05
C ASN A 763 17.74 -1.75 -21.48
N ALA A 764 17.71 -2.76 -20.61
CA ALA A 764 18.26 -4.08 -20.92
C ALA A 764 17.44 -4.75 -22.03
N ASN A 765 18.04 -5.00 -23.20
CA ASN A 765 17.43 -5.72 -24.32
C ASN A 765 18.51 -6.24 -25.29
N GLY A 766 18.13 -7.11 -26.23
CA GLY A 766 19.08 -7.77 -27.14
C GLY A 766 19.79 -6.88 -28.18
N ALA A 767 19.44 -5.60 -28.30
CA ALA A 767 20.07 -4.67 -29.23
C ALA A 767 21.20 -3.87 -28.56
N LEU A 768 22.11 -3.32 -29.39
CA LEU A 768 22.99 -2.22 -29.01
C LEU A 768 22.41 -0.92 -29.58
N ALA A 769 22.61 0.20 -28.91
CA ALA A 769 22.40 1.52 -29.49
C ALA A 769 23.74 2.14 -29.91
N LEU A 770 23.84 2.53 -31.18
CA LEU A 770 24.98 3.22 -31.77
C LEU A 770 24.63 4.70 -31.96
N VAL A 771 25.27 5.58 -31.22
CA VAL A 771 25.06 7.03 -31.28
C VAL A 771 26.29 7.70 -31.88
N GLN A 772 26.09 8.27 -33.08
CA GLN A 772 27.14 8.95 -33.83
C GLN A 772 27.33 10.40 -33.34
N LYS A 773 26.27 11.03 -32.83
CA LYS A 773 26.34 12.41 -32.32
C LYS A 773 25.28 12.70 -31.26
N LEU A 774 25.66 13.46 -30.24
CA LEU A 774 24.78 14.36 -29.50
C LEU A 774 25.17 15.82 -29.72
N SER A 775 24.20 16.70 -29.52
CA SER A 775 24.36 18.15 -29.51
C SER A 775 23.44 18.77 -28.46
N LEU A 776 23.86 19.86 -27.84
CA LEU A 776 23.03 20.77 -27.07
C LEU A 776 23.28 22.18 -27.60
N VAL A 777 22.29 22.76 -28.26
CA VAL A 777 22.39 24.12 -28.81
C VAL A 777 21.35 25.03 -28.16
N ALA A 778 21.72 26.27 -27.89
CA ALA A 778 20.74 27.31 -27.58
C ALA A 778 19.96 27.66 -28.87
N VAL A 779 18.64 27.69 -28.80
CA VAL A 779 17.77 28.14 -29.90
C VAL A 779 17.25 29.55 -29.61
N GLY A 780 17.14 30.35 -30.66
CA GLY A 780 16.78 31.78 -30.61
C GLY A 780 15.34 32.04 -30.19
#